data_AF-A0A496US43-F1
#
_entry.id   AF-A0A496US43-F1
#
_cell.length_a   1.000
_cell.length_b   1.000
_cell.length_c   1.000
_cell.angle_alpha   90.00
_cell.angle_beta   90.00
_cell.angle_gamma   90.00
#
_symmetry.space_group_name_H-M   'P 1'
#
loop_
_entity.id
_entity.type
_entity.pdbx_description
1 polymer ?
#
loop_
_entity_poly.entity_id
_entity_poly.type
_entity_poly.pdbx_seq_one_letter_code
_entity_poly.pdbx_strand_id
1 'polypeptide(L)'
;STDSVESGQARDPGALNSAGRAFPALAPTFGFRTSLGQWLSLARLETRTLLRSLPFLVLMLFGLLNLTGNLSSELNGRFLYPVTHRMLSTIAGGFDLFLLIVIVFYSAELVWREKKHRFHEIQGSLPVPSWTFLTSKFAALTVLILVSLTLAMGLTMVFQLVKGFHHLEPGLYLRGLFVMSFSEWLLLAVIAMFTQVIGRQRYLGFFLMMLYFLVNTFGPELGMEHHLFFYRSTPAVIYSDMNGYGHFADAALWFKFFWGLLAVIMLTVAARLWPRGSQDSLWPALRNLPSRWRPVHSGIVTAAGLGFMACGAFIYYNTNILNDFEPGDDDERVQANYESQFKDYQKNPSPRVTAVVAEVDFYPEQRRVDIRGTFDLANKTDQFIEELYLNINPLQELRSLSLDNGLTLTEPTQWDQETGFRVYHLTEAVAPGRTVKLSFDLGADIDGFVNNGANPEIVANGSFISNLDYLPRIGYLSDLELTVPTDRRKQGLDPEWSMPSLDDPENLMTTFISDADHITFEAVVSTCAGQTAIAPGKLQAQWEQDGRRYFSYRVDEPILNFYAFLSGRYEVAREQWHDVDLEVFYHKDHAVNVPRMLESMRATLDYCTASFSPYPYEQLRIVEFPRYRRFAQAFPGTVPFSESADFISDLRDTDNIDMVFYITAHEIAHQWWGHQLIPANVPGGQMITESLAQYTALMVMEKDLGPSRVGKFLQYELMNYLRGRGAERDEEMPLFREEGQSYVYYRKGSLVFYALRDYLGEDVVNDALQEFLMAHLDQGPPYATAPELLERLRERTPPQYAYLIEDLFETITLYDNRTEAVTCTRTENGRFRVVVDYVSRKYQADGQGLEVEVPHQDWVELGVFGEDADGQEIQLCREKRRLTTGEGRLEVIVDQEPKRAGIDPRNLLIDRVVGDNSKAVSMGAG
;
A
#
# COMPACT_ATOMS: atom_id res chain seq x y z
N SER A 1 -68.13 -50.20 -28.20
CA SER A 1 -68.51 -50.75 -29.50
C SER A 1 -67.70 -50.05 -30.57
N THR A 2 -67.18 -50.83 -31.49
CA THR A 2 -66.42 -50.41 -32.67
C THR A 2 -67.32 -49.70 -33.69
N ASP A 3 -66.77 -48.68 -34.35
CA ASP A 3 -66.68 -48.49 -35.81
C ASP A 3 -67.00 -47.08 -36.34
N SER A 4 -66.02 -46.63 -37.16
CA SER A 4 -66.12 -45.82 -38.38
C SER A 4 -66.79 -44.45 -38.36
N VAL A 5 -66.09 -43.43 -38.88
CA VAL A 5 -66.35 -42.87 -40.21
C VAL A 5 -65.21 -41.92 -40.63
N GLU A 6 -64.89 -42.03 -41.90
CA GLU A 6 -63.96 -41.27 -42.72
C GLU A 6 -64.14 -39.75 -42.74
N SER A 7 -63.04 -39.10 -43.12
CA SER A 7 -62.88 -37.87 -43.92
C SER A 7 -64.07 -36.90 -44.07
N GLY A 8 -63.78 -35.64 -43.76
CA GLY A 8 -64.34 -34.52 -44.52
C GLY A 8 -64.71 -33.33 -43.67
N GLN A 9 -63.76 -32.42 -43.44
CA GLN A 9 -64.02 -31.00 -43.68
C GLN A 9 -62.69 -30.28 -43.83
N ALA A 10 -62.44 -29.90 -45.09
CA ALA A 10 -61.39 -28.99 -45.50
C ALA A 10 -61.41 -27.72 -44.64
N ARG A 11 -60.25 -27.34 -44.07
CA ARG A 11 -60.00 -25.93 -43.82
C ARG A 11 -59.60 -25.31 -45.15
N ASP A 12 -60.40 -24.34 -45.57
CA ASP A 12 -60.32 -23.58 -46.80
C ASP A 12 -58.88 -23.23 -47.23
N PRO A 13 -58.52 -23.40 -48.52
CA PRO A 13 -57.25 -22.95 -49.04
C PRO A 13 -57.29 -21.43 -49.26
N GLY A 14 -56.55 -20.71 -48.42
CA GLY A 14 -55.98 -19.42 -48.76
C GLY A 14 -56.90 -18.22 -48.59
N ALA A 15 -56.55 -17.33 -47.66
CA ALA A 15 -56.94 -15.95 -47.78
C ALA A 15 -56.37 -15.42 -49.11
N LEU A 16 -57.24 -15.33 -50.12
CA LEU A 16 -56.91 -14.71 -51.39
C LEU A 16 -56.67 -13.22 -51.12
N ASN A 17 -55.64 -12.65 -51.74
CA ASN A 17 -55.54 -11.19 -51.78
C ASN A 17 -56.74 -10.61 -52.55
N SER A 18 -56.93 -9.29 -52.54
CA SER A 18 -58.03 -8.62 -53.26
C SER A 18 -58.08 -8.91 -54.78
N ALA A 19 -57.08 -9.60 -55.31
CA ALA A 19 -56.96 -10.03 -56.71
C ALA A 19 -57.04 -11.57 -56.91
N GLY A 20 -57.45 -12.36 -55.90
CA GLY A 20 -57.71 -13.78 -56.10
C GLY A 20 -56.46 -14.68 -56.21
N ARG A 21 -55.28 -14.22 -55.76
CA ARG A 21 -54.06 -15.05 -55.79
C ARG A 21 -53.76 -15.64 -54.41
N ALA A 22 -53.50 -16.96 -54.38
CA ALA A 22 -53.03 -17.67 -53.20
C ALA A 22 -51.60 -17.22 -52.85
N PHE A 23 -51.35 -16.90 -51.57
CA PHE A 23 -50.00 -16.64 -51.10
C PHE A 23 -49.11 -17.88 -51.28
N PRO A 24 -47.82 -17.73 -51.67
CA PRO A 24 -46.91 -18.86 -51.73
C PRO A 24 -46.81 -19.52 -50.34
N ALA A 25 -47.00 -20.84 -50.31
CA ALA A 25 -46.85 -21.62 -49.09
C ALA A 25 -45.38 -21.63 -48.66
N LEU A 26 -45.01 -20.72 -47.77
CA LEU A 26 -43.71 -20.76 -47.10
C LEU A 26 -43.75 -21.93 -46.10
N ALA A 27 -42.94 -22.97 -46.33
CA ALA A 27 -42.74 -24.03 -45.35
C ALA A 27 -41.75 -23.53 -44.27
N PRO A 28 -42.20 -23.29 -43.02
CA PRO A 28 -41.31 -22.79 -41.98
C PRO A 28 -40.31 -23.88 -41.56
N THR A 29 -39.01 -23.58 -41.63
CA THR A 29 -37.94 -24.48 -41.18
C THR A 29 -37.55 -24.17 -39.72
N PHE A 30 -37.75 -25.11 -38.81
CA PHE A 30 -37.45 -24.96 -37.38
C PHE A 30 -36.18 -25.74 -36.97
N GLY A 31 -35.04 -25.39 -37.56
CA GLY A 31 -33.74 -26.01 -37.28
C GLY A 31 -32.80 -25.11 -36.46
N PHE A 32 -31.64 -25.66 -36.07
CA PHE A 32 -30.60 -24.93 -35.34
C PHE A 32 -30.13 -23.66 -36.08
N ARG A 33 -29.95 -23.74 -37.40
CA ARG A 33 -29.60 -22.58 -38.24
C ARG A 33 -30.64 -21.45 -38.14
N THR A 34 -31.93 -21.79 -38.10
CA THR A 34 -33.00 -20.82 -37.92
C THR A 34 -32.93 -20.18 -36.53
N SER A 35 -32.75 -20.97 -35.48
CA SER A 35 -32.60 -20.46 -34.11
C SER A 35 -31.35 -19.59 -33.93
N LEU A 36 -30.25 -19.91 -34.61
CA LEU A 36 -29.05 -19.08 -34.61
C LEU A 36 -29.27 -17.75 -35.35
N GLY A 37 -29.97 -17.76 -36.50
CA GLY A 37 -30.36 -16.54 -37.20
C GLY A 37 -31.30 -15.66 -36.36
N GLN A 38 -32.27 -16.27 -35.67
CA GLN A 38 -33.15 -15.58 -34.72
C GLN A 38 -32.35 -14.99 -33.54
N TRP A 39 -31.41 -15.76 -32.98
CA TRP A 39 -30.52 -15.30 -31.91
C TRP A 39 -29.68 -14.09 -32.33
N LEU A 40 -29.02 -14.15 -33.50
CA LEU A 40 -28.22 -13.05 -34.03
C LEU A 40 -29.07 -11.79 -34.27
N SER A 41 -30.27 -11.96 -34.83
CA SER A 41 -31.19 -10.85 -35.05
C SER A 41 -31.63 -10.21 -33.74
N LEU A 42 -31.97 -11.02 -32.73
CA LEU A 42 -32.36 -10.52 -31.41
C LEU A 42 -31.19 -9.88 -30.68
N ALA A 43 -30.01 -10.50 -30.68
CA ALA A 43 -28.81 -9.94 -30.05
C ALA A 43 -28.47 -8.57 -30.65
N ARG A 44 -28.48 -8.46 -31.99
CA ARG A 44 -28.25 -7.18 -32.68
C ARG A 44 -29.31 -6.13 -32.33
N LEU A 45 -30.58 -6.51 -32.27
CA LEU A 45 -31.68 -5.62 -31.88
C LEU A 45 -31.49 -5.11 -30.46
N GLU A 46 -31.22 -6.02 -29.53
CA GLU A 46 -30.99 -5.73 -28.12
C GLU A 46 -29.79 -4.80 -27.94
N THR A 47 -28.63 -5.15 -28.50
CA THR A 47 -27.41 -4.34 -28.45
C THR A 47 -27.66 -2.93 -28.99
N ARG A 48 -28.30 -2.82 -30.17
CA ARG A 48 -28.58 -1.51 -30.78
C ARG A 48 -29.53 -0.68 -29.92
N THR A 49 -30.48 -1.31 -29.25
CA THR A 49 -31.44 -0.63 -28.36
C THR A 49 -30.74 -0.14 -27.10
N LEU A 50 -29.90 -0.97 -26.49
CA LEU A 50 -29.12 -0.61 -25.29
C LEU A 50 -28.16 0.54 -25.56
N LEU A 51 -27.29 0.39 -26.57
CA LEU A 51 -26.25 1.37 -26.88
C LEU A 51 -26.80 2.73 -27.30
N ARG A 52 -28.04 2.79 -27.78
CA ARG A 52 -28.73 4.04 -28.16
C ARG A 52 -29.67 4.57 -27.08
N SER A 53 -29.81 3.87 -25.97
CA SER A 53 -30.71 4.29 -24.90
C SER A 53 -30.14 5.50 -24.17
N LEU A 54 -30.98 6.51 -23.94
CA LEU A 54 -30.56 7.72 -23.24
C LEU A 54 -29.96 7.44 -21.85
N PRO A 55 -30.52 6.54 -21.01
CA PRO A 55 -29.91 6.25 -19.71
C PRO A 55 -28.49 5.69 -19.82
N PHE A 56 -28.19 4.89 -20.85
CA PHE A 56 -26.85 4.31 -21.05
C PHE A 56 -25.87 5.41 -21.45
N LEU A 57 -26.25 6.25 -22.41
CA LEU A 57 -25.41 7.36 -22.86
C LEU A 57 -25.12 8.33 -21.71
N VAL A 58 -26.11 8.62 -20.86
CA VAL A 58 -25.96 9.49 -19.68
C VAL A 58 -25.06 8.83 -18.63
N LEU A 59 -25.29 7.57 -18.27
CA LEU A 59 -24.45 6.85 -17.29
C LEU A 59 -23.02 6.67 -17.79
N MET A 60 -22.83 6.39 -19.08
CA MET A 60 -21.52 6.32 -19.72
C MET A 60 -20.80 7.66 -19.65
N LEU A 61 -21.49 8.76 -19.98
CA LEU A 61 -20.92 10.10 -19.88
C LEU A 61 -20.48 10.40 -18.44
N PHE A 62 -21.33 10.11 -17.44
CA PHE A 62 -20.95 10.29 -16.03
C PHE A 62 -19.76 9.42 -15.62
N GLY A 63 -19.71 8.16 -16.06
CA GLY A 63 -18.57 7.28 -15.79
C GLY A 63 -17.27 7.80 -16.41
N LEU A 64 -17.32 8.27 -17.65
CA LEU A 64 -16.15 8.87 -18.31
C LEU A 64 -15.74 10.21 -17.68
N LEU A 65 -16.70 11.05 -17.27
CA LEU A 65 -16.43 12.29 -16.54
C LEU A 65 -15.80 12.01 -15.17
N ASN A 66 -16.31 11.00 -14.44
CA ASN A 66 -15.72 10.59 -13.17
C ASN A 66 -14.31 10.03 -13.35
N LEU A 67 -14.09 9.19 -14.36
CA LEU A 67 -12.76 8.70 -14.72
C LEU A 67 -11.81 9.87 -15.07
N THR A 68 -12.28 10.87 -15.82
CA THR A 68 -11.51 12.08 -16.11
C THR A 68 -11.19 12.88 -14.83
N GLY A 69 -12.14 12.97 -13.91
CA GLY A 69 -11.95 13.57 -12.59
C GLY A 69 -10.89 12.85 -11.76
N ASN A 70 -10.91 11.52 -11.72
CA ASN A 70 -9.91 10.70 -11.02
C ASN A 70 -8.51 10.86 -11.62
N LEU A 71 -8.42 10.86 -12.96
CA LEU A 71 -7.16 11.14 -13.67
C LEU A 71 -6.61 12.55 -13.35
N SER A 72 -7.49 13.48 -12.96
CA SER A 72 -7.11 14.85 -12.59
C SER A 72 -6.83 15.01 -11.09
N SER A 73 -7.47 14.23 -10.21
CA SER A 73 -7.29 14.32 -8.75
C SER A 73 -5.98 13.70 -8.26
N GLU A 74 -5.40 12.76 -9.02
CA GLU A 74 -4.06 12.24 -8.74
C GLU A 74 -2.96 13.32 -8.80
N LEU A 75 -3.27 14.53 -9.26
CA LEU A 75 -2.35 15.68 -9.31
C LEU A 75 -2.13 16.36 -7.96
N ASN A 76 -2.87 16.04 -6.89
CA ASN A 76 -2.85 16.85 -5.65
C ASN A 76 -1.84 16.38 -4.58
N GLY A 77 -0.73 15.71 -4.93
CA GLY A 77 0.30 15.39 -3.93
C GLY A 77 1.53 14.61 -4.37
N ARG A 78 1.45 13.77 -5.41
CA ARG A 78 2.61 13.14 -6.07
C ARG A 78 2.34 13.06 -7.56
N PHE A 79 3.06 13.83 -8.36
CA PHE A 79 2.95 13.78 -9.80
C PHE A 79 3.72 12.55 -10.26
N LEU A 80 3.03 11.61 -10.86
CA LEU A 80 3.58 10.35 -11.32
C LEU A 80 3.29 10.22 -12.82
N TYR A 81 4.19 9.60 -13.57
CA TYR A 81 3.95 9.30 -14.97
C TYR A 81 2.70 8.42 -15.10
N PRO A 82 1.87 8.65 -16.14
CA PRO A 82 0.64 7.90 -16.34
C PRO A 82 0.96 6.55 -16.99
N VAL A 83 1.78 5.72 -16.35
CA VAL A 83 2.13 4.38 -16.85
C VAL A 83 0.89 3.48 -16.96
N THR A 84 0.93 2.50 -17.85
CA THR A 84 -0.25 1.72 -18.24
C THR A 84 -0.91 1.01 -17.07
N HIS A 85 -0.13 0.42 -16.15
CA HIS A 85 -0.68 -0.28 -15.00
C HIS A 85 -1.44 0.66 -14.05
N ARG A 86 -1.04 1.94 -13.97
CA ARG A 86 -1.77 2.95 -13.19
C ARG A 86 -3.07 3.32 -13.86
N MET A 87 -3.07 3.47 -15.19
CA MET A 87 -4.31 3.69 -15.95
C MET A 87 -5.32 2.56 -15.74
N LEU A 88 -4.86 1.30 -15.64
CA LEU A 88 -5.73 0.18 -15.27
C LEU A 88 -6.32 0.34 -13.87
N SER A 89 -5.52 0.73 -12.87
CA SER A 89 -6.03 0.98 -11.51
C SER A 89 -6.96 2.19 -11.43
N THR A 90 -6.72 3.26 -12.20
CA THR A 90 -7.60 4.43 -12.24
C THR A 90 -8.92 4.10 -12.93
N ILE A 91 -8.92 3.23 -13.95
CA ILE A 91 -10.18 2.70 -14.52
C ILE A 91 -10.94 1.90 -13.45
N ALA A 92 -10.26 1.02 -12.72
CA ALA A 92 -10.90 0.25 -11.66
C ALA A 92 -11.51 1.17 -10.58
N GLY A 93 -10.76 2.17 -10.09
CA GLY A 93 -11.24 3.10 -9.06
C GLY A 93 -12.35 4.05 -9.53
N GLY A 94 -12.27 4.57 -10.75
CA GLY A 94 -13.17 5.61 -11.26
C GLY A 94 -14.34 5.13 -12.11
N PHE A 95 -14.28 3.92 -12.68
CA PHE A 95 -15.26 3.45 -13.66
C PHE A 95 -16.09 2.24 -13.20
N ASP A 96 -15.55 1.41 -12.30
CA ASP A 96 -16.18 0.15 -11.88
C ASP A 96 -17.55 0.34 -11.22
N LEU A 97 -17.72 1.40 -10.42
CA LEU A 97 -19.02 1.73 -9.81
C LEU A 97 -20.10 1.98 -10.88
N PHE A 98 -19.75 2.69 -11.96
CA PHE A 98 -20.67 2.96 -13.05
C PHE A 98 -21.00 1.68 -13.82
N LEU A 99 -19.99 0.85 -14.07
CA LEU A 99 -20.18 -0.43 -14.74
C LEU A 99 -21.07 -1.36 -13.92
N LEU A 100 -20.91 -1.38 -12.60
CA LEU A 100 -21.79 -2.08 -11.66
C LEU A 100 -23.24 -1.60 -11.77
N ILE A 101 -23.47 -0.28 -11.68
CA ILE A 101 -24.82 0.31 -11.78
C ILE A 101 -25.46 -0.04 -13.13
N VAL A 102 -24.70 0.11 -14.21
CA VAL A 102 -25.16 -0.19 -15.57
C VAL A 102 -25.54 -1.67 -15.70
N ILE A 103 -24.71 -2.61 -15.22
CA ILE A 103 -25.00 -4.05 -15.30
C ILE A 103 -26.26 -4.40 -14.50
N VAL A 104 -26.38 -3.92 -13.27
CA VAL A 104 -27.53 -4.21 -12.39
C VAL A 104 -28.81 -3.59 -12.97
N PHE A 105 -28.75 -2.35 -13.45
CA PHE A 105 -29.90 -1.67 -14.04
C PHE A 105 -30.35 -2.32 -15.36
N TYR A 106 -29.40 -2.57 -16.29
CA TYR A 106 -29.73 -3.09 -17.61
C TYR A 106 -30.06 -4.57 -17.61
N SER A 107 -29.58 -5.37 -16.65
CA SER A 107 -30.08 -6.74 -16.48
C SER A 107 -31.58 -6.73 -16.18
N ALA A 108 -32.04 -5.82 -15.30
CA ALA A 108 -33.46 -5.65 -14.99
C ALA A 108 -34.25 -5.08 -16.18
N GLU A 109 -33.78 -4.01 -16.82
CA GLU A 109 -34.48 -3.43 -17.96
C GLU A 109 -34.58 -4.46 -19.11
N LEU A 110 -33.52 -5.20 -19.41
CA LEU A 110 -33.55 -6.24 -20.44
C LEU A 110 -34.56 -7.34 -20.14
N VAL A 111 -34.68 -7.81 -18.89
CA VAL A 111 -35.63 -8.88 -18.54
C VAL A 111 -37.08 -8.38 -18.56
N TRP A 112 -37.33 -7.13 -18.16
CA TRP A 112 -38.70 -6.62 -17.92
C TRP A 112 -39.26 -5.72 -19.02
N ARG A 113 -38.45 -5.26 -19.98
CA ARG A 113 -38.87 -4.30 -21.01
C ARG A 113 -40.09 -4.77 -21.80
N GLU A 114 -40.12 -6.02 -22.24
CA GLU A 114 -41.27 -6.51 -23.03
C GLU A 114 -42.56 -6.60 -22.21
N LYS A 115 -42.47 -6.81 -20.89
CA LYS A 115 -43.63 -6.75 -20.00
C LYS A 115 -44.09 -5.31 -19.77
N LYS A 116 -43.15 -4.37 -19.60
CA LYS A 116 -43.42 -2.93 -19.48
C LYS A 116 -44.18 -2.37 -20.68
N HIS A 117 -43.86 -2.85 -21.89
CA HIS A 117 -44.56 -2.46 -23.12
C HIS A 117 -45.73 -3.39 -23.50
N ARG A 118 -46.15 -4.32 -22.61
CA ARG A 118 -47.23 -5.29 -22.83
C ARG A 118 -47.06 -6.16 -24.10
N PHE A 119 -45.82 -6.38 -24.53
CA PHE A 119 -45.47 -7.17 -25.71
C PHE A 119 -45.12 -8.64 -25.39
N HIS A 120 -44.89 -8.94 -24.10
CA HIS A 120 -44.45 -10.27 -23.65
C HIS A 120 -45.36 -11.45 -24.04
N GLU A 121 -46.68 -11.25 -24.18
CA GLU A 121 -47.61 -12.31 -24.63
C GLU A 121 -47.42 -12.67 -26.10
N ILE A 122 -47.23 -11.65 -26.95
CA ILE A 122 -46.94 -11.83 -28.38
C ILE A 122 -45.61 -12.58 -28.52
N GLN A 123 -44.57 -12.13 -27.81
CA GLN A 123 -43.27 -12.79 -27.79
C GLN A 123 -43.36 -14.24 -27.30
N GLY A 124 -44.18 -14.51 -26.28
CA GLY A 124 -44.39 -15.84 -25.72
C GLY A 124 -45.07 -16.83 -26.68
N SER A 125 -45.82 -16.32 -27.65
CA SER A 125 -46.49 -17.12 -28.69
C SER A 125 -45.57 -17.49 -29.87
N LEU A 126 -44.38 -16.89 -29.97
CA LEU A 126 -43.45 -17.15 -31.07
C LEU A 126 -42.86 -18.56 -30.97
N PRO A 127 -42.67 -19.27 -32.11
CA PRO A 127 -42.02 -20.58 -32.16
C PRO A 127 -40.49 -20.47 -32.05
N VAL A 128 -40.01 -19.65 -31.11
CA VAL A 128 -38.59 -19.41 -30.81
C VAL A 128 -38.24 -20.10 -29.49
N PRO A 129 -37.11 -20.81 -29.36
CA PRO A 129 -36.67 -21.41 -28.09
C PRO A 129 -36.38 -20.37 -26.97
N SER A 130 -36.57 -20.73 -25.69
CA SER A 130 -36.44 -19.75 -24.59
C SER A 130 -35.01 -19.29 -24.39
N TRP A 131 -34.06 -20.20 -24.60
CA TRP A 131 -32.64 -19.90 -24.48
C TRP A 131 -32.23 -18.76 -25.42
N THR A 132 -32.87 -18.67 -26.59
CA THR A 132 -32.60 -17.62 -27.59
C THR A 132 -32.84 -16.23 -27.01
N PHE A 133 -33.90 -16.02 -26.21
CA PHE A 133 -34.21 -14.72 -25.62
C PHE A 133 -33.26 -14.33 -24.49
N LEU A 134 -32.97 -15.27 -23.57
CA LEU A 134 -32.06 -14.99 -22.46
C LEU A 134 -30.65 -14.71 -22.99
N THR A 135 -30.13 -15.61 -23.82
CA THR A 135 -28.74 -15.52 -24.31
C THR A 135 -28.54 -14.36 -25.28
N SER A 136 -29.56 -13.93 -26.02
CA SER A 136 -29.45 -12.72 -26.86
C SER A 136 -29.37 -11.44 -26.02
N LYS A 137 -30.13 -11.38 -24.92
CA LYS A 137 -30.07 -10.26 -23.96
C LYS A 137 -28.75 -10.27 -23.19
N PHE A 138 -28.28 -11.44 -22.76
CA PHE A 138 -26.96 -11.59 -22.16
C PHE A 138 -25.85 -11.15 -23.11
N ALA A 139 -25.87 -11.59 -24.38
CA ALA A 139 -24.91 -11.13 -25.38
C ALA A 139 -24.95 -9.62 -25.61
N ALA A 140 -26.15 -9.01 -25.58
CA ALA A 140 -26.26 -7.55 -25.65
C ALA A 140 -25.63 -6.84 -24.45
N LEU A 141 -25.80 -7.38 -23.24
CA LEU A 141 -25.15 -6.89 -22.03
C LEU A 141 -23.63 -7.09 -22.07
N THR A 142 -23.15 -8.23 -22.58
CA THR A 142 -21.72 -8.48 -22.83
C THR A 142 -21.12 -7.46 -23.79
N VAL A 143 -21.77 -7.19 -24.93
CA VAL A 143 -21.29 -6.16 -25.87
C VAL A 143 -21.29 -4.78 -25.23
N LEU A 144 -22.30 -4.47 -24.41
CA LEU A 144 -22.33 -3.23 -23.65
C LEU A 144 -21.10 -3.09 -22.74
N ILE A 145 -20.73 -4.13 -21.99
CA ILE A 145 -19.55 -4.14 -21.12
C ILE A 145 -18.28 -3.92 -21.95
N LEU A 146 -18.13 -4.65 -23.06
CA LEU A 146 -16.98 -4.51 -23.96
C LEU A 146 -16.82 -3.08 -24.50
N VAL A 147 -17.94 -2.46 -24.91
CA VAL A 147 -17.93 -1.07 -25.38
C VAL A 147 -17.52 -0.12 -24.25
N SER A 148 -18.07 -0.29 -23.05
CA SER A 148 -17.71 0.54 -21.88
C SER A 148 -16.22 0.48 -21.56
N LEU A 149 -15.65 -0.73 -21.48
CA LEU A 149 -14.22 -0.92 -21.21
C LEU A 149 -13.34 -0.36 -22.33
N THR A 150 -13.76 -0.52 -23.59
CA THR A 150 -13.04 0.05 -24.75
C THR A 150 -13.03 1.58 -24.72
N LEU A 151 -14.13 2.22 -24.31
CA LEU A 151 -14.19 3.67 -24.15
C LEU A 151 -13.30 4.16 -23.01
N ALA A 152 -13.28 3.46 -21.87
CA ALA A 152 -12.39 3.77 -20.76
C ALA A 152 -10.90 3.60 -21.13
N MET A 153 -10.56 2.53 -21.86
CA MET A 153 -9.23 2.32 -22.45
C MET A 153 -8.84 3.48 -23.38
N GLY A 154 -9.73 3.85 -24.31
CA GLY A 154 -9.48 4.95 -25.24
C GLY A 154 -9.27 6.28 -24.52
N LEU A 155 -10.08 6.58 -23.50
CA LEU A 155 -9.95 7.80 -22.71
C LEU A 155 -8.62 7.88 -21.96
N THR A 156 -8.21 6.79 -21.31
CA THR A 156 -6.92 6.75 -20.58
C THR A 156 -5.72 6.82 -21.53
N MET A 157 -5.77 6.15 -22.69
CA MET A 157 -4.72 6.29 -23.72
C MET A 157 -4.62 7.73 -24.24
N VAL A 158 -5.76 8.40 -24.47
CA VAL A 158 -5.76 9.82 -24.86
C VAL A 158 -5.17 10.67 -23.74
N PHE A 159 -5.50 10.40 -22.47
CA PHE A 159 -4.93 11.11 -21.33
C PHE A 159 -3.40 10.94 -21.25
N GLN A 160 -2.88 9.73 -21.41
CA GLN A 160 -1.44 9.46 -21.47
C GLN A 160 -0.76 10.32 -22.54
N LEU A 161 -1.32 10.36 -23.75
CA LEU A 161 -0.80 11.16 -24.86
C LEU A 161 -0.87 12.67 -24.58
N VAL A 162 -1.96 13.16 -23.98
CA VAL A 162 -2.11 14.58 -23.60
C VAL A 162 -1.09 14.98 -22.53
N LYS A 163 -0.72 14.06 -21.63
CA LYS A 163 0.33 14.26 -20.63
C LYS A 163 1.76 14.07 -21.17
N GLY A 164 1.91 13.83 -22.49
CA GLY A 164 3.22 13.64 -23.12
C GLY A 164 3.84 12.27 -22.86
N PHE A 165 3.07 11.29 -22.40
CA PHE A 165 3.51 9.91 -22.23
C PHE A 165 3.19 9.11 -23.50
N HIS A 166 4.23 8.69 -24.22
CA HIS A 166 4.10 8.04 -25.53
C HIS A 166 4.32 6.52 -25.49
N HIS A 167 4.79 5.97 -24.38
CA HIS A 167 5.03 4.53 -24.21
C HIS A 167 3.73 3.79 -23.87
N LEU A 168 2.79 3.74 -24.83
CA LEU A 168 1.53 3.03 -24.66
C LEU A 168 1.74 1.52 -24.79
N GLU A 169 1.10 0.74 -23.92
CA GLU A 169 1.13 -0.72 -23.96
C GLU A 169 -0.26 -1.33 -24.22
N PRO A 170 -0.76 -1.31 -25.47
CA PRO A 170 -2.08 -1.88 -25.79
C PRO A 170 -2.23 -3.34 -25.37
N GLY A 171 -1.14 -4.13 -25.41
CA GLY A 171 -1.15 -5.51 -24.95
C GLY A 171 -1.49 -5.66 -23.47
N LEU A 172 -0.96 -4.76 -22.63
CA LEU A 172 -1.25 -4.75 -21.19
C LEU A 172 -2.69 -4.30 -20.92
N TYR A 173 -3.18 -3.29 -21.64
CA TYR A 173 -4.61 -2.92 -21.61
C TYR A 173 -5.53 -4.07 -21.98
N LEU A 174 -5.20 -4.80 -23.06
CA LEU A 174 -5.99 -5.94 -23.51
C LEU A 174 -6.04 -7.04 -22.45
N ARG A 175 -4.90 -7.38 -21.84
CA ARG A 175 -4.85 -8.37 -20.75
C ARG A 175 -5.59 -7.89 -19.51
N GLY A 176 -5.30 -6.69 -19.03
CA GLY A 176 -5.93 -6.14 -17.82
C GLY A 176 -7.44 -6.00 -17.95
N LEU A 177 -7.92 -5.29 -18.97
CA LEU A 177 -9.34 -5.00 -19.09
C LEU A 177 -10.15 -6.17 -19.62
N PHE A 178 -9.65 -6.91 -20.61
CA PHE A 178 -10.45 -7.90 -21.35
C PHE A 178 -10.20 -9.35 -20.92
N VAL A 179 -9.10 -9.64 -20.21
CA VAL A 179 -8.88 -10.95 -19.59
C VAL A 179 -9.17 -10.88 -18.11
N MET A 180 -8.54 -9.96 -17.38
CA MET A 180 -8.66 -9.91 -15.92
C MET A 180 -9.99 -9.29 -15.48
N SER A 181 -10.29 -8.04 -15.85
CA SER A 181 -11.51 -7.36 -15.37
C SER A 181 -12.78 -7.86 -16.05
N PHE A 182 -12.77 -8.05 -17.37
CA PHE A 182 -13.97 -8.39 -18.13
C PHE A 182 -14.67 -9.67 -17.65
N SER A 183 -13.92 -10.70 -17.27
CA SER A 183 -14.50 -11.94 -16.73
C SER A 183 -15.32 -11.70 -15.46
N GLU A 184 -14.88 -10.78 -14.59
CA GLU A 184 -15.60 -10.47 -13.34
C GLU A 184 -16.89 -9.72 -13.62
N TRP A 185 -16.87 -8.79 -14.57
CA TRP A 185 -18.06 -8.09 -15.04
C TRP A 185 -19.05 -9.02 -15.74
N LEU A 186 -18.55 -10.02 -16.45
CA LEU A 186 -19.37 -11.06 -17.07
C LEU A 186 -20.05 -11.93 -16.00
N LEU A 187 -19.33 -12.33 -14.95
CA LEU A 187 -19.90 -13.06 -13.81
C LEU A 187 -20.99 -12.24 -13.12
N LEU A 188 -20.76 -10.94 -12.88
CA LEU A 188 -21.76 -10.03 -12.32
C LEU A 188 -23.01 -9.96 -13.21
N ALA A 189 -22.84 -9.86 -14.53
CA ALA A 189 -23.95 -9.84 -15.47
C ALA A 189 -24.80 -11.12 -15.41
N VAL A 190 -24.16 -12.30 -15.22
CA VAL A 190 -24.88 -13.57 -15.07
C VAL A 190 -25.74 -13.57 -13.81
N ILE A 191 -25.17 -13.26 -12.64
CA ILE A 191 -25.94 -13.26 -11.38
C ILE A 191 -27.03 -12.19 -11.39
N ALA A 192 -26.77 -11.02 -11.97
CA ALA A 192 -27.76 -9.95 -12.11
C ALA A 192 -28.93 -10.37 -13.01
N MET A 193 -28.68 -11.06 -14.13
CA MET A 193 -29.77 -11.60 -14.94
C MET A 193 -30.50 -12.76 -14.25
N PHE A 194 -29.77 -13.63 -13.56
CA PHE A 194 -30.33 -14.77 -12.85
C PHE A 194 -31.30 -14.36 -11.74
N THR A 195 -30.90 -13.40 -10.90
CA THR A 195 -31.76 -12.85 -9.83
C THR A 195 -33.02 -12.19 -10.40
N GLN A 196 -32.92 -11.50 -11.54
CA GLN A 196 -34.08 -10.93 -12.23
C GLN A 196 -35.05 -12.01 -12.75
N VAL A 197 -34.53 -13.12 -13.26
CA VAL A 197 -35.35 -14.25 -13.73
C VAL A 197 -36.04 -14.97 -12.57
N ILE A 198 -35.34 -15.18 -11.44
CA ILE A 198 -35.88 -15.86 -10.26
C ILE A 198 -36.83 -14.98 -9.46
N GLY A 199 -36.54 -13.69 -9.33
CA GLY A 199 -37.37 -12.77 -8.56
C GLY A 199 -38.81 -12.65 -9.07
N ARG A 200 -39.09 -12.98 -10.35
CA ARG A 200 -40.43 -12.86 -10.99
C ARG A 200 -41.10 -11.49 -10.85
N GLN A 201 -40.40 -10.51 -10.30
CA GLN A 201 -40.76 -9.12 -10.16
C GLN A 201 -39.49 -8.28 -10.23
N ARG A 202 -39.58 -7.12 -10.88
CA ARG A 202 -38.44 -6.22 -11.08
C ARG A 202 -37.76 -5.81 -9.77
N TYR A 203 -38.56 -5.39 -8.78
CA TYR A 203 -38.04 -4.91 -7.50
C TYR A 203 -37.47 -6.04 -6.65
N LEU A 204 -38.05 -7.24 -6.72
CA LEU A 204 -37.48 -8.41 -6.03
C LEU A 204 -36.13 -8.81 -6.63
N GLY A 205 -35.96 -8.71 -7.95
CA GLY A 205 -34.66 -8.90 -8.59
C GLY A 205 -33.60 -7.92 -8.08
N PHE A 206 -33.96 -6.64 -7.90
CA PHE A 206 -33.05 -5.65 -7.29
C PHE A 206 -32.77 -5.95 -5.82
N PHE A 207 -33.79 -6.34 -5.04
CA PHE A 207 -33.61 -6.73 -3.64
C PHE A 207 -32.66 -7.93 -3.50
N LEU A 208 -32.76 -8.93 -4.38
CA LEU A 208 -31.83 -10.07 -4.38
C LEU A 208 -30.40 -9.66 -4.73
N MET A 209 -30.21 -8.70 -5.65
CA MET A 209 -28.88 -8.14 -5.92
C MET A 209 -28.34 -7.35 -4.73
N MET A 210 -29.20 -6.60 -4.03
CA MET A 210 -28.82 -5.90 -2.80
C MET A 210 -28.39 -6.89 -1.71
N LEU A 211 -29.13 -7.99 -1.53
CA LEU A 211 -28.75 -9.06 -0.61
C LEU A 211 -27.42 -9.73 -1.00
N TYR A 212 -27.19 -9.95 -2.30
CA TYR A 212 -25.89 -10.44 -2.78
C TYR A 212 -24.75 -9.50 -2.35
N PHE A 213 -24.88 -8.19 -2.57
CA PHE A 213 -23.87 -7.24 -2.12
C PHE A 213 -23.71 -7.22 -0.60
N LEU A 214 -24.83 -7.25 0.16
CA LEU A 214 -24.80 -7.31 1.61
C LEU A 214 -24.00 -8.52 2.13
N VAL A 215 -24.23 -9.70 1.56
CA VAL A 215 -23.50 -10.92 1.93
C VAL A 215 -22.02 -10.82 1.58
N ASN A 216 -21.66 -10.24 0.44
CA ASN A 216 -20.24 -10.10 0.05
C ASN A 216 -19.51 -9.03 0.90
N THR A 217 -20.23 -8.00 1.36
CA THR A 217 -19.65 -6.94 2.19
C THR A 217 -19.51 -7.37 3.65
N PHE A 218 -20.55 -7.96 4.24
CA PHE A 218 -20.57 -8.30 5.66
C PHE A 218 -20.26 -9.78 5.96
N GLY A 219 -20.10 -10.61 4.93
CA GLY A 219 -19.74 -12.02 5.10
C GLY A 219 -18.38 -12.24 5.75
N PRO A 220 -17.31 -11.51 5.34
CA PRO A 220 -16.01 -11.56 6.00
C PRO A 220 -16.06 -11.27 7.50
N GLU A 221 -16.86 -10.27 7.92
CA GLU A 221 -17.06 -9.94 9.35
C GLU A 221 -17.72 -11.06 10.17
N LEU A 222 -18.28 -12.09 9.51
CA LEU A 222 -18.85 -13.28 10.15
C LEU A 222 -17.89 -14.48 10.12
N GLY A 223 -16.61 -14.27 9.81
CA GLY A 223 -15.58 -15.30 9.69
C GLY A 223 -15.63 -16.10 8.38
N MET A 224 -16.43 -15.66 7.39
CA MET A 224 -16.41 -16.25 6.05
C MET A 224 -15.46 -15.44 5.19
N GLU A 225 -14.20 -15.86 5.09
CA GLU A 225 -13.18 -15.12 4.33
C GLU A 225 -12.73 -15.81 3.05
N HIS A 226 -12.96 -17.13 2.94
CA HIS A 226 -12.52 -17.89 1.78
C HIS A 226 -13.24 -17.42 0.50
N HIS A 227 -12.48 -17.13 -0.56
CA HIS A 227 -13.00 -16.72 -1.87
C HIS A 227 -13.94 -17.76 -2.51
N LEU A 228 -13.94 -19.03 -2.06
CA LEU A 228 -14.89 -20.06 -2.51
C LEU A 228 -16.33 -19.84 -2.00
N PHE A 229 -16.55 -19.02 -0.96
CA PHE A 229 -17.89 -18.75 -0.44
C PHE A 229 -18.63 -17.64 -1.21
N PHE A 230 -17.90 -16.75 -1.86
CA PHE A 230 -18.45 -15.53 -2.44
C PHE A 230 -18.38 -15.56 -3.97
N TYR A 231 -19.53 -15.66 -4.63
CA TYR A 231 -19.58 -15.64 -6.09
C TYR A 231 -18.93 -14.37 -6.65
N ARG A 232 -18.03 -14.54 -7.65
CA ARG A 232 -17.17 -13.51 -8.26
C ARG A 232 -15.90 -13.19 -7.45
N SER A 233 -15.74 -13.72 -6.25
CA SER A 233 -14.58 -13.46 -5.41
C SER A 233 -13.35 -14.23 -5.90
N THR A 234 -12.20 -13.54 -5.91
CA THR A 234 -10.90 -14.04 -6.38
C THR A 234 -9.80 -13.43 -5.53
N PRO A 235 -8.64 -14.10 -5.39
CA PRO A 235 -7.44 -13.49 -4.83
C PRO A 235 -7.06 -12.20 -5.55
N ALA A 236 -6.39 -11.29 -4.85
CA ALA A 236 -5.95 -10.02 -5.40
C ALA A 236 -4.92 -10.22 -6.52
N VAL A 237 -5.09 -9.46 -7.62
CA VAL A 237 -4.16 -9.47 -8.75
C VAL A 237 -3.52 -8.10 -8.89
N ILE A 238 -2.21 -8.04 -8.64
CA ILE A 238 -1.42 -6.83 -8.81
C ILE A 238 -0.46 -7.06 -9.99
N TYR A 239 -0.53 -6.18 -10.99
CA TYR A 239 0.46 -6.14 -12.07
C TYR A 239 1.67 -5.31 -11.62
N SER A 240 2.89 -5.80 -11.83
CA SER A 240 4.15 -5.07 -11.65
C SER A 240 4.84 -4.92 -13.01
N ASP A 241 5.47 -3.79 -13.30
CA ASP A 241 6.26 -3.63 -14.53
C ASP A 241 7.51 -4.54 -14.52
N MET A 242 8.03 -4.87 -13.33
CA MET A 242 9.14 -5.83 -13.15
C MET A 242 8.70 -7.30 -13.33
N ASN A 243 7.62 -7.71 -12.66
CA ASN A 243 7.21 -9.12 -12.54
C ASN A 243 5.98 -9.49 -13.40
N GLY A 244 5.35 -8.51 -14.05
CA GLY A 244 4.09 -8.68 -14.74
C GLY A 244 2.94 -9.04 -13.78
N TYR A 245 2.01 -9.85 -14.26
CA TYR A 245 0.95 -10.43 -13.42
C TYR A 245 1.44 -11.58 -12.52
N GLY A 246 2.66 -12.06 -12.69
CA GLY A 246 3.25 -13.15 -11.90
C GLY A 246 2.34 -14.39 -11.73
N HIS A 247 2.54 -15.09 -10.62
CA HIS A 247 1.71 -16.21 -10.18
C HIS A 247 0.30 -15.79 -9.74
N PHE A 248 0.08 -14.49 -9.47
CA PHE A 248 -1.22 -13.93 -9.08
C PHE A 248 -2.32 -14.19 -10.10
N ALA A 249 -1.96 -14.09 -11.38
CA ALA A 249 -2.92 -14.33 -12.46
C ALA A 249 -3.48 -15.75 -12.45
N ASP A 250 -2.62 -16.75 -12.24
CA ASP A 250 -3.00 -18.15 -12.33
C ASP A 250 -4.02 -18.53 -11.26
N ALA A 251 -3.79 -18.10 -10.02
CA ALA A 251 -4.73 -18.26 -8.91
C ALA A 251 -6.10 -17.64 -9.27
N ALA A 252 -6.10 -16.36 -9.65
CA ALA A 252 -7.34 -15.65 -9.98
C ALA A 252 -8.08 -16.28 -11.17
N LEU A 253 -7.38 -16.78 -12.19
CA LEU A 253 -7.99 -17.45 -13.33
C LEU A 253 -8.67 -18.78 -12.94
N TRP A 254 -8.13 -19.54 -12.00
CA TRP A 254 -8.79 -20.73 -11.47
C TRP A 254 -10.08 -20.39 -10.71
N PHE A 255 -10.06 -19.38 -9.84
CA PHE A 255 -11.27 -18.90 -9.17
C PHE A 255 -12.31 -18.36 -10.18
N LYS A 256 -11.88 -17.64 -11.21
CA LYS A 256 -12.76 -17.16 -12.31
C LYS A 256 -13.37 -18.32 -13.09
N PHE A 257 -12.59 -19.36 -13.36
CA PHE A 257 -13.08 -20.56 -14.03
C PHE A 257 -14.09 -21.32 -13.16
N PHE A 258 -13.79 -21.50 -11.87
CA PHE A 258 -14.69 -22.07 -10.87
C PHE A 258 -16.05 -21.36 -10.87
N TRP A 259 -16.05 -20.03 -10.70
CA TRP A 259 -17.30 -19.26 -10.72
C TRP A 259 -17.97 -19.23 -12.11
N GLY A 260 -17.18 -19.30 -13.18
CA GLY A 260 -17.67 -19.45 -14.55
C GLY A 260 -18.48 -20.74 -14.77
N LEU A 261 -18.07 -21.84 -14.14
CA LEU A 261 -18.82 -23.10 -14.20
C LEU A 261 -20.18 -22.98 -13.49
N LEU A 262 -20.23 -22.32 -12.34
CA LEU A 262 -21.50 -22.01 -11.68
C LEU A 262 -22.36 -21.07 -12.53
N ALA A 263 -21.75 -20.07 -13.17
CA ALA A 263 -22.43 -19.15 -14.07
C ALA A 263 -23.10 -19.88 -15.25
N VAL A 264 -22.46 -20.92 -15.82
CA VAL A 264 -23.06 -21.77 -16.86
C VAL A 264 -24.30 -22.51 -16.34
N ILE A 265 -24.26 -23.03 -15.11
CA ILE A 265 -25.41 -23.66 -14.46
C ILE A 265 -26.54 -22.63 -14.28
N MET A 266 -26.23 -21.45 -13.73
CA MET A 266 -27.19 -20.36 -13.53
C MET A 266 -27.86 -19.93 -14.83
N LEU A 267 -27.09 -19.71 -15.91
CA LEU A 267 -27.62 -19.37 -17.22
C LEU A 267 -28.52 -20.49 -17.80
N THR A 268 -28.12 -21.75 -17.63
CA THR A 268 -28.91 -22.90 -18.11
C THR A 268 -30.26 -23.00 -17.38
N VAL A 269 -30.24 -22.83 -16.05
CA VAL A 269 -31.44 -22.82 -15.21
C VAL A 269 -32.31 -21.61 -15.54
N ALA A 270 -31.73 -20.41 -15.64
CA ALA A 270 -32.46 -19.20 -16.02
C ALA A 270 -33.11 -19.32 -17.40
N ALA A 271 -32.43 -19.92 -18.38
CA ALA A 271 -32.99 -20.12 -19.72
C ALA A 271 -34.25 -21.00 -19.71
N ARG A 272 -34.34 -21.93 -18.76
CA ARG A 272 -35.48 -22.84 -18.57
C ARG A 272 -36.60 -22.21 -17.75
N LEU A 273 -36.23 -21.40 -16.77
CA LEU A 273 -37.16 -20.64 -15.94
C LEU A 273 -37.66 -19.36 -16.63
N TRP A 274 -37.11 -18.98 -17.78
CA TRP A 274 -37.52 -17.80 -18.53
C TRP A 274 -39.05 -17.70 -18.65
N PRO A 275 -39.67 -16.59 -18.21
CA PRO A 275 -41.12 -16.44 -18.23
C PRO A 275 -41.64 -16.52 -19.67
N ARG A 276 -42.68 -17.34 -19.88
CA ARG A 276 -43.42 -17.43 -21.15
C ARG A 276 -44.91 -17.30 -20.88
N GLY A 277 -45.58 -16.43 -21.63
CA GLY A 277 -47.01 -16.15 -21.44
C GLY A 277 -47.30 -15.45 -20.11
N SER A 278 -48.48 -15.69 -19.55
CA SER A 278 -49.00 -15.05 -18.33
C SER A 278 -48.58 -15.73 -17.01
N GLN A 279 -47.58 -16.61 -17.03
CA GLN A 279 -47.09 -17.28 -15.81
C GLN A 279 -46.18 -16.36 -14.99
N ASP A 280 -46.77 -15.65 -14.04
CA ASP A 280 -46.08 -14.67 -13.20
C ASP A 280 -45.49 -15.22 -11.89
N SER A 281 -45.77 -16.48 -11.53
CA SER A 281 -45.30 -17.08 -10.26
C SER A 281 -44.14 -18.07 -10.44
N LEU A 282 -43.22 -18.07 -9.47
CA LEU A 282 -42.01 -18.91 -9.48
C LEU A 282 -42.32 -20.40 -9.25
N TRP A 283 -43.21 -20.69 -8.30
CA TRP A 283 -43.49 -22.05 -7.86
C TRP A 283 -44.02 -22.98 -8.97
N PRO A 284 -45.00 -22.56 -9.81
CA PRO A 284 -45.44 -23.40 -10.93
C PRO A 284 -44.35 -23.58 -11.99
N ALA A 285 -43.47 -22.59 -12.18
CA ALA A 285 -42.36 -22.71 -13.12
C ALA A 285 -41.30 -23.72 -12.65
N LEU A 286 -40.99 -23.75 -11.35
CA LEU A 286 -40.11 -24.75 -10.74
C LEU A 286 -40.73 -26.15 -10.79
N ARG A 287 -42.02 -26.29 -10.45
CA ARG A 287 -42.72 -27.59 -10.51
C ARG A 287 -42.77 -28.16 -11.93
N ASN A 288 -42.85 -27.30 -12.94
CA ASN A 288 -42.85 -27.68 -14.35
C ASN A 288 -41.44 -27.70 -14.97
N LEU A 289 -40.38 -27.47 -14.18
CA LEU A 289 -39.01 -27.49 -14.69
C LEU A 289 -38.62 -28.87 -15.25
N PRO A 290 -38.94 -30.01 -14.60
CA PRO A 290 -38.60 -31.34 -15.11
C PRO A 290 -39.22 -31.63 -16.50
N SER A 291 -40.46 -31.18 -16.73
CA SER A 291 -41.15 -31.39 -18.02
C SER A 291 -40.59 -30.53 -19.16
N ARG A 292 -39.88 -29.44 -18.83
CA ARG A 292 -39.17 -28.56 -19.78
C ARG A 292 -37.70 -28.92 -19.92
N TRP A 293 -37.20 -29.86 -19.10
CA TRP A 293 -35.82 -30.31 -19.09
C TRP A 293 -35.58 -31.35 -20.18
N ARG A 294 -34.41 -31.30 -20.83
CA ARG A 294 -34.03 -32.27 -21.89
C ARG A 294 -32.65 -32.86 -21.56
N PRO A 295 -32.29 -34.03 -22.08
CA PRO A 295 -31.00 -34.68 -21.79
C PRO A 295 -29.78 -33.79 -22.01
N VAL A 296 -29.80 -32.91 -23.02
CA VAL A 296 -28.71 -31.96 -23.27
C VAL A 296 -28.47 -30.99 -22.11
N HIS A 297 -29.53 -30.55 -21.42
CA HIS A 297 -29.40 -29.65 -20.26
C HIS A 297 -28.85 -30.39 -19.05
N SER A 298 -29.28 -31.64 -18.85
CA SER A 298 -28.67 -32.52 -17.86
C SER A 298 -27.18 -32.69 -18.17
N GLY A 299 -26.82 -32.96 -19.42
CA GLY A 299 -25.41 -33.05 -19.83
C GLY A 299 -24.61 -31.79 -19.50
N ILE A 300 -25.13 -30.60 -19.83
CA ILE A 300 -24.46 -29.31 -19.52
C ILE A 300 -24.34 -29.10 -18.00
N VAL A 301 -25.43 -29.24 -17.25
CA VAL A 301 -25.41 -29.00 -15.79
C VAL A 301 -24.57 -30.04 -15.05
N THR A 302 -24.63 -31.31 -15.47
CA THR A 302 -23.79 -32.35 -14.89
C THR A 302 -22.32 -32.12 -15.22
N ALA A 303 -21.97 -31.79 -16.47
CA ALA A 303 -20.58 -31.50 -16.83
C ALA A 303 -20.05 -30.26 -16.10
N ALA A 304 -20.81 -29.17 -16.06
CA ALA A 304 -20.43 -27.96 -15.33
C ALA A 304 -20.38 -28.19 -13.82
N GLY A 305 -21.29 -28.99 -13.25
CA GLY A 305 -21.31 -29.35 -11.83
C GLY A 305 -20.14 -30.23 -11.42
N LEU A 306 -19.79 -31.24 -12.24
CA LEU A 306 -18.59 -32.06 -12.02
C LEU A 306 -17.32 -31.21 -12.14
N GLY A 307 -17.24 -30.34 -13.16
CA GLY A 307 -16.14 -29.39 -13.29
C GLY A 307 -16.05 -28.44 -12.10
N PHE A 308 -17.19 -27.95 -11.60
CA PHE A 308 -17.25 -27.04 -10.45
C PHE A 308 -16.71 -27.71 -9.19
N MET A 309 -17.12 -28.96 -8.93
CA MET A 309 -16.59 -29.72 -7.79
C MET A 309 -15.11 -30.07 -7.96
N ALA A 310 -14.67 -30.47 -9.16
CA ALA A 310 -13.26 -30.80 -9.40
C ALA A 310 -12.36 -29.57 -9.28
N CYS A 311 -12.78 -28.43 -9.84
CA CYS A 311 -12.07 -27.16 -9.75
C CYS A 311 -12.09 -26.61 -8.32
N GLY A 312 -13.21 -26.73 -7.60
CA GLY A 312 -13.30 -26.34 -6.20
C GLY A 312 -12.40 -27.19 -5.30
N ALA A 313 -12.33 -28.51 -5.55
CA ALA A 313 -11.41 -29.39 -4.85
C ALA A 313 -9.95 -29.08 -5.16
N PHE A 314 -9.62 -28.72 -6.41
CA PHE A 314 -8.28 -28.28 -6.79
C PHE A 314 -7.90 -26.95 -6.13
N ILE A 315 -8.81 -25.97 -6.11
CA ILE A 315 -8.58 -24.69 -5.41
C ILE A 315 -8.36 -24.96 -3.93
N TYR A 316 -9.27 -25.69 -3.27
CA TYR A 316 -9.16 -26.03 -1.86
C TYR A 316 -7.86 -26.80 -1.54
N TYR A 317 -7.43 -27.70 -2.43
CA TYR A 317 -6.15 -28.39 -2.27
C TYR A 317 -4.97 -27.42 -2.32
N ASN A 318 -4.97 -26.43 -3.23
CA ASN A 318 -3.93 -25.41 -3.26
C ASN A 318 -3.97 -24.51 -2.02
N THR A 319 -5.17 -24.05 -1.63
CA THR A 319 -5.31 -23.01 -0.61
C THR A 319 -5.30 -23.53 0.82
N ASN A 320 -5.66 -24.79 1.07
CA ASN A 320 -5.82 -25.34 2.42
C ASN A 320 -5.01 -26.61 2.70
N ILE A 321 -4.37 -27.22 1.69
CA ILE A 321 -3.58 -28.45 1.87
C ILE A 321 -2.13 -28.24 1.47
N LEU A 322 -1.87 -27.59 0.33
CA LEU A 322 -0.51 -27.17 -0.07
C LEU A 322 -0.06 -25.91 0.65
N ASN A 323 -1.01 -25.04 0.98
CA ASN A 323 -0.80 -23.83 1.77
C ASN A 323 -1.78 -23.84 2.93
N ASP A 324 -1.42 -23.16 4.01
CA ASP A 324 -2.30 -22.95 5.15
C ASP A 324 -3.16 -21.70 4.91
N PHE A 325 -4.48 -21.89 4.95
CA PHE A 325 -5.43 -20.77 4.90
C PHE A 325 -5.86 -20.44 6.32
N GLU A 326 -5.42 -19.28 6.78
CA GLU A 326 -5.80 -18.69 8.05
C GLU A 326 -6.61 -17.40 7.79
N PRO A 327 -7.84 -17.29 8.34
CA PRO A 327 -8.59 -16.04 8.39
C PRO A 327 -7.80 -14.85 8.98
N GLY A 328 -8.13 -13.61 8.62
CA GLY A 328 -7.40 -12.42 9.07
C GLY A 328 -7.40 -12.20 10.59
N ASP A 329 -8.44 -12.66 11.30
CA ASP A 329 -8.48 -12.66 12.77
C ASP A 329 -7.44 -13.64 13.39
N ASP A 330 -6.84 -14.54 12.59
CA ASP A 330 -5.82 -15.47 13.06
C ASP A 330 -4.46 -14.81 13.27
N ASP A 331 -4.04 -13.78 12.51
CA ASP A 331 -2.77 -13.10 12.76
C ASP A 331 -2.78 -12.43 14.16
N GLU A 332 -3.87 -11.72 14.48
CA GLU A 332 -4.09 -11.12 15.81
C GLU A 332 -4.14 -12.20 16.90
N ARG A 333 -4.79 -13.33 16.63
CA ARG A 333 -4.87 -14.47 17.54
C ARG A 333 -3.49 -15.13 17.75
N VAL A 334 -2.69 -15.29 16.70
CA VAL A 334 -1.36 -15.89 16.75
C VAL A 334 -0.41 -14.99 17.53
N GLN A 335 -0.44 -13.67 17.32
CA GLN A 335 0.30 -12.70 18.15
C GLN A 335 -0.15 -12.73 19.61
N ALA A 336 -1.46 -12.76 19.86
CA ALA A 336 -1.99 -12.85 21.22
C ALA A 336 -1.66 -14.18 21.91
N ASN A 337 -1.66 -15.28 21.16
CA ASN A 337 -1.23 -16.60 21.62
C ASN A 337 0.27 -16.61 21.92
N TYR A 338 1.09 -16.00 21.06
CA TYR A 338 2.52 -15.84 21.29
C TYR A 338 2.79 -15.12 22.61
N GLU A 339 2.18 -13.94 22.80
CA GLU A 339 2.31 -13.17 24.04
C GLU A 339 1.80 -13.98 25.25
N SER A 340 0.59 -14.53 25.17
CA SER A 340 -0.02 -15.22 26.31
C SER A 340 0.73 -16.49 26.73
N GLN A 341 1.34 -17.20 25.77
CA GLN A 341 2.03 -18.46 26.05
C GLN A 341 3.50 -18.26 26.41
N PHE A 342 4.17 -17.25 25.84
CA PHE A 342 5.63 -17.16 25.87
C PHE A 342 6.18 -15.91 26.56
N LYS A 343 5.37 -14.95 26.99
CA LYS A 343 5.84 -13.72 27.66
C LYS A 343 6.68 -13.96 28.90
N ASP A 344 6.48 -15.08 29.61
CA ASP A 344 7.31 -15.47 30.75
C ASP A 344 8.79 -15.71 30.37
N TYR A 345 9.08 -16.05 29.11
CA TYR A 345 10.45 -16.23 28.60
C TYR A 345 11.19 -14.91 28.34
N GLN A 346 10.50 -13.76 28.33
CA GLN A 346 11.11 -12.45 28.07
C GLN A 346 12.29 -12.15 28.99
N LYS A 347 12.21 -12.57 30.26
CA LYS A 347 13.22 -12.30 31.30
C LYS A 347 14.33 -13.36 31.37
N ASN A 348 14.23 -14.42 30.56
CA ASN A 348 15.19 -15.51 30.60
C ASN A 348 16.46 -15.11 29.84
N PRO A 349 17.65 -15.46 30.35
CA PRO A 349 18.91 -15.10 29.70
C PRO A 349 19.00 -15.76 28.32
N SER A 350 19.21 -14.94 27.29
CA SER A 350 19.32 -15.37 25.89
C SER A 350 20.66 -14.92 25.29
N PRO A 351 21.30 -15.73 24.44
CA PRO A 351 22.55 -15.33 23.81
C PRO A 351 22.26 -14.31 22.69
N ARG A 352 23.23 -13.43 22.42
CA ARG A 352 23.14 -12.41 21.37
C ARG A 352 23.89 -12.87 20.12
N VAL A 353 23.33 -12.63 18.93
CA VAL A 353 24.05 -12.86 17.67
C VAL A 353 25.18 -11.84 17.53
N THR A 354 26.40 -12.29 17.22
CA THR A 354 27.58 -11.43 17.00
C THR A 354 28.25 -11.60 15.64
N ALA A 355 27.93 -12.68 14.91
CA ALA A 355 28.39 -12.87 13.54
C ALA A 355 27.37 -13.69 12.75
N VAL A 356 27.23 -13.37 11.46
CA VAL A 356 26.38 -14.08 10.51
C VAL A 356 27.19 -14.43 9.27
N VAL A 357 27.14 -15.72 8.90
CA VAL A 357 27.54 -16.21 7.57
C VAL A 357 26.32 -16.88 6.95
N ALA A 358 25.86 -16.38 5.80
CA ALA A 358 24.65 -16.89 5.15
C ALA A 358 24.91 -17.31 3.69
N GLU A 359 24.35 -18.45 3.29
CA GLU A 359 24.21 -18.89 1.91
C GLU A 359 22.73 -18.86 1.55
N VAL A 360 22.35 -18.01 0.59
CA VAL A 360 20.95 -17.80 0.18
C VAL A 360 20.79 -18.14 -1.30
N ASP A 361 20.08 -19.23 -1.58
CA ASP A 361 19.84 -19.70 -2.94
C ASP A 361 18.41 -19.38 -3.38
N PHE A 362 18.24 -18.35 -4.21
CA PHE A 362 16.93 -18.03 -4.81
C PHE A 362 16.62 -18.96 -6.00
N TYR A 363 15.40 -19.48 -6.03
CA TYR A 363 14.81 -20.18 -7.19
C TYR A 363 13.52 -19.46 -7.62
N PRO A 364 13.63 -18.26 -8.24
CA PRO A 364 12.49 -17.39 -8.51
C PRO A 364 11.37 -18.05 -9.33
N GLU A 365 11.73 -18.85 -10.33
CA GLU A 365 10.77 -19.54 -11.21
C GLU A 365 10.00 -20.66 -10.50
N GLN A 366 10.55 -21.17 -9.40
CA GLN A 366 9.94 -22.22 -8.56
C GLN A 366 9.30 -21.63 -7.31
N ARG A 367 9.40 -20.31 -7.10
CA ARG A 367 8.96 -19.62 -5.87
C ARG A 367 9.54 -20.25 -4.60
N ARG A 368 10.83 -20.58 -4.67
CA ARG A 368 11.59 -21.22 -3.61
C ARG A 368 12.80 -20.39 -3.20
N VAL A 369 13.17 -20.46 -1.93
CA VAL A 369 14.48 -20.05 -1.42
C VAL A 369 15.01 -21.10 -0.45
N ASP A 370 16.29 -21.45 -0.57
CA ASP A 370 17.01 -22.23 0.42
C ASP A 370 18.01 -21.33 1.15
N ILE A 371 18.06 -21.43 2.47
CA ILE A 371 18.91 -20.60 3.31
C ILE A 371 19.71 -21.51 4.23
N ARG A 372 21.02 -21.52 4.07
CA ARG A 372 21.95 -22.17 5.01
C ARG A 372 22.76 -21.09 5.69
N GLY A 373 23.05 -21.26 6.97
CA GLY A 373 23.84 -20.25 7.64
C GLY A 373 24.41 -20.70 8.96
N THR A 374 25.32 -19.88 9.45
CA THR A 374 25.87 -20.00 10.79
C THR A 374 25.80 -18.68 11.52
N PHE A 375 25.33 -18.72 12.76
CA PHE A 375 25.41 -17.61 13.71
C PHE A 375 26.47 -17.89 14.77
N ASP A 376 27.28 -16.90 15.10
CA ASP A 376 28.00 -16.91 16.37
C ASP A 376 27.11 -16.27 17.44
N LEU A 377 26.77 -17.05 18.45
CA LEU A 377 25.91 -16.68 19.57
C LEU A 377 26.77 -16.48 20.82
N ALA A 378 26.87 -15.25 21.30
CA ALA A 378 27.64 -14.91 22.50
C ALA A 378 26.73 -14.75 23.72
N ASN A 379 27.07 -15.42 24.82
CA ASN A 379 26.43 -15.12 26.10
C ASN A 379 27.00 -13.83 26.67
N LYS A 380 26.28 -12.71 26.49
CA LYS A 380 26.64 -11.40 27.05
C LYS A 380 26.04 -11.15 28.45
N THR A 381 25.30 -12.11 29.00
CA THR A 381 24.72 -12.01 30.34
C THR A 381 25.72 -12.44 31.41
N ASP A 382 25.40 -12.19 32.68
CA ASP A 382 26.15 -12.68 33.84
C ASP A 382 25.69 -14.06 34.33
N GLN A 383 24.72 -14.67 33.64
CA GLN A 383 24.13 -15.96 33.99
C GLN A 383 24.53 -17.06 33.00
N PHE A 384 24.48 -18.31 33.45
CA PHE A 384 24.60 -19.46 32.54
C PHE A 384 23.31 -19.61 31.75
N ILE A 385 23.45 -19.88 30.44
CA ILE A 385 22.31 -20.13 29.56
C ILE A 385 22.15 -21.64 29.39
N GLU A 386 21.02 -22.17 29.84
CA GLU A 386 20.69 -23.60 29.76
C GLU A 386 19.70 -23.92 28.63
N GLU A 387 18.96 -22.90 28.16
CA GLU A 387 17.91 -23.02 27.16
C GLU A 387 18.18 -22.05 25.99
N LEU A 388 17.83 -22.47 24.78
CA LEU A 388 17.87 -21.65 23.58
C LEU A 388 16.45 -21.51 23.04
N TYR A 389 15.97 -20.27 22.95
CA TYR A 389 14.68 -19.90 22.37
C TYR A 389 14.88 -19.47 20.93
N LEU A 390 14.15 -20.08 20.00
CA LEU A 390 14.22 -19.78 18.57
C LEU A 390 12.83 -19.48 18.02
N ASN A 391 12.74 -18.43 17.21
CA ASN A 391 11.57 -18.11 16.41
C ASN A 391 11.96 -18.39 14.96
N ILE A 392 11.21 -19.26 14.30
CA ILE A 392 11.38 -19.62 12.89
C ILE A 392 10.05 -19.39 12.23
N ASN A 393 10.03 -18.65 11.12
CA ASN A 393 8.81 -18.38 10.39
C ASN A 393 8.09 -19.70 10.04
N PRO A 394 6.80 -19.85 10.38
CA PRO A 394 6.02 -21.06 10.09
C PRO A 394 5.99 -21.46 8.60
N LEU A 395 6.21 -20.50 7.70
CA LEU A 395 6.32 -20.74 6.25
C LEU A 395 7.62 -21.47 5.84
N GLN A 396 8.54 -21.69 6.77
CA GLN A 396 9.84 -22.32 6.52
C GLN A 396 9.91 -23.73 7.12
N GLU A 397 10.46 -24.65 6.33
CA GLU A 397 10.88 -25.96 6.81
C GLU A 397 12.28 -25.85 7.44
N LEU A 398 12.38 -26.15 8.74
CA LEU A 398 13.67 -26.39 9.39
C LEU A 398 14.19 -27.79 9.06
N ARG A 399 15.14 -27.87 8.13
CA ARG A 399 15.72 -29.14 7.66
C ARG A 399 16.85 -29.63 8.57
N SER A 400 17.65 -28.71 9.09
CA SER A 400 18.68 -29.05 10.08
C SER A 400 18.99 -27.88 11.01
N LEU A 401 19.37 -28.22 12.25
CA LEU A 401 19.80 -27.29 13.28
C LEU A 401 20.87 -27.97 14.14
N SER A 402 22.02 -27.36 14.32
CA SER A 402 23.09 -27.94 15.14
C SER A 402 23.92 -26.87 15.83
N LEU A 403 24.51 -27.24 16.96
CA LEU A 403 25.53 -26.45 17.65
C LEU A 403 26.91 -27.09 17.47
N ASP A 404 27.94 -26.27 17.35
CA ASP A 404 29.33 -26.74 17.33
C ASP A 404 29.91 -26.90 18.74
N ASN A 405 31.18 -27.33 18.81
CA ASN A 405 31.99 -27.41 20.04
C ASN A 405 31.49 -28.41 21.10
N GLY A 406 30.88 -29.52 20.65
CA GLY A 406 30.45 -30.62 21.52
C GLY A 406 29.14 -30.37 22.26
N LEU A 407 28.50 -29.21 22.04
CA LEU A 407 27.15 -28.92 22.49
C LEU A 407 26.17 -29.58 21.54
N THR A 408 25.18 -30.26 22.08
CA THR A 408 24.03 -30.75 21.30
C THR A 408 22.76 -30.14 21.84
N LEU A 409 21.87 -29.74 20.93
CA LEU A 409 20.49 -29.41 21.22
C LEU A 409 19.73 -30.70 21.49
N THR A 410 18.86 -30.70 22.49
CA THR A 410 17.85 -31.76 22.63
C THR A 410 16.80 -31.65 21.52
N GLU A 411 15.87 -32.61 21.47
CA GLU A 411 14.59 -32.33 20.83
C GLU A 411 13.93 -31.11 21.53
N PRO A 412 13.16 -30.28 20.81
CA PRO A 412 12.53 -29.11 21.40
C PRO A 412 11.56 -29.57 22.49
N THR A 413 11.69 -29.02 23.70
CA THR A 413 10.81 -29.35 24.84
C THR A 413 9.47 -28.65 24.72
N GLN A 414 9.44 -27.52 24.02
CA GLN A 414 8.22 -26.85 23.60
C GLN A 414 8.39 -26.43 22.14
N TRP A 415 7.37 -26.67 21.35
CA TRP A 415 7.28 -26.24 19.96
C TRP A 415 5.83 -25.91 19.66
N ASP A 416 5.61 -24.69 19.19
CA ASP A 416 4.33 -24.27 18.65
C ASP A 416 4.50 -23.99 17.15
N GLN A 417 3.67 -24.65 16.34
CA GLN A 417 3.79 -24.57 14.88
C GLN A 417 3.24 -23.26 14.32
N GLU A 418 2.18 -22.71 14.92
CA GLU A 418 1.51 -21.49 14.45
C GLU A 418 2.38 -20.25 14.68
N THR A 419 3.00 -20.14 15.85
CA THR A 419 3.88 -19.01 16.18
C THR A 419 5.32 -19.22 15.73
N GLY A 420 5.73 -20.46 15.48
CA GLY A 420 7.11 -20.80 15.13
C GLY A 420 8.10 -20.77 16.30
N PHE A 421 7.61 -20.54 17.53
CA PHE A 421 8.44 -20.50 18.75
C PHE A 421 8.86 -21.91 19.19
N ARG A 422 10.15 -22.05 19.54
CA ARG A 422 10.77 -23.32 19.94
C ARG A 422 11.70 -23.12 21.12
N VAL A 423 11.65 -24.05 22.07
CA VAL A 423 12.53 -24.10 23.24
C VAL A 423 13.41 -25.34 23.17
N TYR A 424 14.72 -25.14 23.18
CA TYR A 424 15.72 -26.21 23.18
C TYR A 424 16.52 -26.19 24.46
N HIS A 425 16.74 -27.35 25.10
CA HIS A 425 17.72 -27.44 26.17
C HIS A 425 19.12 -27.71 25.61
N LEU A 426 20.10 -27.10 26.26
CA LEU A 426 21.50 -27.30 25.98
C LEU A 426 22.04 -28.41 26.88
N THR A 427 22.74 -29.38 26.29
CA THR A 427 23.38 -30.48 27.02
C THR A 427 24.47 -30.02 27.99
N GLU A 428 25.04 -28.84 27.73
CA GLU A 428 25.94 -28.11 28.64
C GLU A 428 25.56 -26.62 28.58
N ALA A 429 25.50 -25.96 29.74
CA ALA A 429 25.14 -24.56 29.81
C ALA A 429 26.22 -23.66 29.18
N VAL A 430 25.82 -22.61 28.47
CA VAL A 430 26.74 -21.62 27.91
C VAL A 430 27.11 -20.63 29.00
N ALA A 431 28.36 -20.69 29.45
CA ALA A 431 28.89 -19.79 30.47
C ALA A 431 28.91 -18.32 29.99
N PRO A 432 28.82 -17.33 30.91
CA PRO A 432 29.05 -15.92 30.62
C PRO A 432 30.32 -15.69 29.78
N GLY A 433 30.21 -14.89 28.72
CA GLY A 433 31.29 -14.58 27.78
C GLY A 433 31.66 -15.70 26.79
N ARG A 434 31.07 -16.90 26.91
CA ARG A 434 31.30 -17.98 25.93
C ARG A 434 30.51 -17.70 24.65
N THR A 435 31.14 -17.98 23.52
CA THR A 435 30.51 -17.95 22.19
C THR A 435 30.31 -19.38 21.68
N VAL A 436 29.16 -19.64 21.05
CA VAL A 436 28.80 -20.92 20.43
C VAL A 436 28.32 -20.68 19.01
N LYS A 437 28.59 -21.61 18.09
CA LYS A 437 28.15 -21.49 16.69
C LYS A 437 26.88 -22.31 16.48
N LEU A 438 25.82 -21.66 15.99
CA LEU A 438 24.56 -22.27 15.58
C LEU A 438 24.54 -22.38 14.06
N SER A 439 24.42 -23.60 13.54
CA SER A 439 24.26 -23.87 12.11
C SER A 439 22.82 -24.26 11.80
N PHE A 440 22.27 -23.77 10.69
CA PHE A 440 20.90 -24.06 10.28
C PHE A 440 20.77 -24.26 8.76
N ASP A 441 19.78 -25.05 8.36
CA ASP A 441 19.29 -25.19 6.97
C ASP A 441 17.78 -25.02 6.98
N LEU A 442 17.33 -23.94 6.33
CA LEU A 442 15.93 -23.56 6.17
C LEU A 442 15.55 -23.62 4.69
N GLY A 443 14.36 -24.14 4.41
CA GLY A 443 13.75 -24.08 3.08
C GLY A 443 12.41 -23.38 3.13
N ALA A 444 12.14 -22.49 2.17
CA ALA A 444 10.80 -21.99 1.91
C ALA A 444 10.43 -22.31 0.46
N ASP A 445 9.43 -23.17 0.30
CA ASP A 445 8.88 -23.62 -0.97
C ASP A 445 7.41 -23.18 -1.04
N ILE A 446 7.08 -22.23 -1.91
CA ILE A 446 5.70 -21.75 -2.05
C ILE A 446 5.01 -22.44 -3.22
N ASP A 447 4.51 -23.65 -2.94
CA ASP A 447 3.81 -24.47 -3.91
C ASP A 447 2.36 -24.01 -4.16
N GLY A 448 1.91 -24.08 -5.41
CA GLY A 448 0.54 -23.73 -5.76
C GLY A 448 0.21 -22.26 -5.54
N PHE A 449 -0.99 -21.98 -5.00
CA PHE A 449 -1.45 -20.63 -4.71
C PHE A 449 -2.29 -20.55 -3.43
N VAL A 450 -2.17 -19.42 -2.73
CA VAL A 450 -2.86 -19.13 -1.48
C VAL A 450 -4.25 -18.51 -1.71
N ASN A 451 -5.13 -18.57 -0.70
CA ASN A 451 -6.44 -17.91 -0.77
C ASN A 451 -6.29 -16.40 -0.52
N ASN A 452 -5.68 -16.02 0.60
CA ASN A 452 -5.39 -14.64 0.99
C ASN A 452 -3.88 -14.41 0.96
N GLY A 453 -3.44 -13.15 0.81
CA GLY A 453 -2.03 -12.83 0.73
C GLY A 453 -1.45 -13.05 -0.67
N ALA A 454 -0.49 -12.22 -1.04
CA ALA A 454 0.14 -12.25 -2.35
C ALA A 454 1.38 -13.19 -2.37
N ASN A 455 1.93 -13.52 -1.20
CA ASN A 455 3.29 -14.03 -1.05
C ASN A 455 4.28 -13.35 -2.02
N PRO A 456 4.40 -12.01 -1.94
CA PRO A 456 5.21 -11.23 -2.88
C PRO A 456 6.72 -11.32 -2.64
N GLU A 457 7.17 -12.05 -1.62
CA GLU A 457 8.56 -12.19 -1.18
C GLU A 457 9.43 -12.87 -2.25
N ILE A 458 8.92 -13.96 -2.83
CA ILE A 458 9.64 -14.80 -3.79
C ILE A 458 8.87 -14.82 -5.11
N VAL A 459 9.36 -14.03 -6.07
CA VAL A 459 8.69 -13.78 -7.35
C VAL A 459 9.66 -13.94 -8.53
N ALA A 460 9.13 -14.20 -9.73
CA ALA A 460 9.94 -14.50 -10.90
C ALA A 460 10.88 -13.36 -11.34
N ASN A 461 10.65 -12.12 -10.89
CA ASN A 461 11.57 -11.00 -11.04
C ASN A 461 11.39 -9.99 -9.90
N GLY A 462 12.43 -9.77 -9.10
CA GLY A 462 12.41 -8.84 -7.97
C GLY A 462 12.02 -9.49 -6.64
N SER A 463 12.51 -10.69 -6.36
CA SER A 463 12.38 -11.31 -5.03
C SER A 463 13.09 -10.46 -3.97
N PHE A 464 12.48 -10.36 -2.80
CA PHE A 464 12.98 -9.56 -1.68
C PHE A 464 12.56 -10.19 -0.34
N ILE A 465 13.56 -10.62 0.44
CA ILE A 465 13.38 -11.19 1.79
C ILE A 465 14.26 -10.45 2.79
N SER A 466 13.73 -10.27 4.01
CA SER A 466 14.45 -9.68 5.15
C SER A 466 14.97 -10.79 6.07
N ASN A 467 16.07 -10.54 6.77
CA ASN A 467 16.57 -11.45 7.79
C ASN A 467 15.59 -11.63 8.96
N LEU A 468 14.81 -10.59 9.28
CA LEU A 468 13.83 -10.65 10.37
C LEU A 468 12.72 -11.68 10.11
N ASP A 469 12.41 -11.95 8.84
CA ASP A 469 11.31 -12.81 8.41
C ASP A 469 11.77 -14.21 7.95
N TYR A 470 13.03 -14.34 7.49
CA TYR A 470 13.52 -15.54 6.80
C TYR A 470 14.74 -16.21 7.46
N LEU A 471 15.33 -15.61 8.49
CA LEU A 471 16.39 -16.23 9.28
C LEU A 471 15.92 -16.45 10.72
N PRO A 472 16.53 -17.40 11.48
CA PRO A 472 16.15 -17.63 12.87
C PRO A 472 16.33 -16.37 13.72
N ARG A 473 15.39 -16.08 14.61
CA ARG A 473 15.49 -15.00 15.60
C ARG A 473 15.60 -15.60 16.99
N ILE A 474 16.49 -15.05 17.84
CA ILE A 474 16.84 -15.63 19.13
C ILE A 474 16.07 -14.96 20.28
N GLY A 475 15.60 -15.73 21.25
CA GLY A 475 14.94 -15.17 22.44
C GLY A 475 13.43 -14.96 22.25
N TYR A 476 12.83 -14.26 23.22
CA TYR A 476 11.45 -13.77 23.10
C TYR A 476 11.43 -12.42 22.37
N LEU A 477 10.46 -12.23 21.50
CA LEU A 477 10.39 -11.13 20.55
C LEU A 477 9.16 -10.26 20.83
N SER A 478 9.35 -9.13 21.50
CA SER A 478 8.25 -8.20 21.80
C SER A 478 7.65 -7.54 20.56
N ASP A 479 8.37 -7.53 19.43
CA ASP A 479 7.87 -7.11 18.10
C ASP A 479 6.80 -8.06 17.52
N LEU A 480 6.64 -9.26 18.09
CA LEU A 480 5.56 -10.19 17.74
C LEU A 480 4.32 -10.07 18.65
N GLU A 481 4.31 -9.14 19.61
CA GLU A 481 3.15 -8.89 20.48
C GLU A 481 2.06 -8.08 19.76
N LEU A 482 0.80 -8.34 20.09
CA LEU A 482 -0.34 -7.61 19.54
C LEU A 482 -0.43 -6.23 20.19
N THR A 483 -0.16 -5.13 19.49
CA THR A 483 -0.10 -3.80 20.14
C THR A 483 -1.42 -3.03 20.13
N VAL A 484 -2.34 -3.34 19.19
CA VAL A 484 -3.55 -2.54 18.96
C VAL A 484 -4.58 -2.73 20.10
N PRO A 485 -4.97 -1.67 20.83
CA PRO A 485 -5.86 -1.80 22.01
C PRO A 485 -7.20 -2.47 21.73
N THR A 486 -7.83 -2.20 20.57
CA THR A 486 -9.11 -2.83 20.22
C THR A 486 -8.98 -4.33 20.04
N ASP A 487 -7.87 -4.78 19.47
CA ASP A 487 -7.65 -6.17 19.13
C ASP A 487 -7.18 -6.93 20.36
N ARG A 488 -6.34 -6.32 21.20
CA ARG A 488 -6.00 -6.81 22.54
C ARG A 488 -7.27 -7.09 23.37
N ARG A 489 -8.25 -6.18 23.39
CA ARG A 489 -9.53 -6.41 24.09
C ARG A 489 -10.30 -7.61 23.53
N LYS A 490 -10.32 -7.79 22.20
CA LYS A 490 -10.99 -8.94 21.56
C LYS A 490 -10.34 -10.26 21.99
N GLN A 491 -9.01 -10.27 22.09
CA GLN A 491 -8.22 -11.43 22.47
C GLN A 491 -8.11 -11.63 24.00
N GLY A 492 -8.72 -10.76 24.81
CA GLY A 492 -8.70 -10.85 26.27
C GLY A 492 -7.39 -10.42 26.92
N LEU A 493 -6.53 -9.71 26.19
CA LEU A 493 -5.31 -9.09 26.68
C LEU A 493 -5.60 -7.71 27.31
N ASP A 494 -4.64 -7.21 28.08
CA ASP A 494 -4.71 -5.85 28.64
C ASP A 494 -4.76 -4.82 27.50
N PRO A 495 -5.82 -4.00 27.34
CA PRO A 495 -5.90 -3.00 26.28
C PRO A 495 -4.81 -1.94 26.32
N GLU A 496 -4.25 -1.64 27.49
CA GLU A 496 -3.28 -0.56 27.67
C GLU A 496 -1.86 -1.09 27.41
N TRP A 497 -1.60 -1.47 26.15
CA TRP A 497 -0.22 -1.74 25.73
C TRP A 497 0.56 -0.43 25.77
N SER A 498 1.74 -0.46 26.39
CA SER A 498 2.67 0.66 26.42
C SER A 498 4.08 0.14 26.26
N MET A 499 4.93 0.97 25.66
CA MET A 499 6.34 0.67 25.63
C MET A 499 6.95 0.72 27.04
N PRO A 500 8.10 0.04 27.26
CA PRO A 500 8.86 0.16 28.50
C PRO A 500 9.14 1.62 28.87
N SER A 501 9.24 1.91 30.17
CA SER A 501 9.59 3.25 30.66
C SER A 501 10.90 3.76 30.06
N LEU A 502 11.02 5.08 29.88
CA LEU A 502 12.26 5.75 29.42
C LEU A 502 13.49 5.38 30.27
N ASP A 503 13.30 5.14 31.57
CA ASP A 503 14.35 4.80 32.52
C ASP A 503 14.48 3.28 32.78
N ASP A 504 13.85 2.44 31.95
CA ASP A 504 13.86 0.99 32.14
C ASP A 504 15.28 0.41 31.89
N PRO A 505 15.97 -0.11 32.92
CA PRO A 505 17.37 -0.47 32.82
C PRO A 505 17.64 -1.65 31.87
N GLU A 506 16.65 -2.49 31.60
CA GLU A 506 16.78 -3.63 30.68
C GLU A 506 16.64 -3.16 29.22
N ASN A 507 15.64 -2.34 28.93
CA ASN A 507 15.40 -1.82 27.59
C ASN A 507 16.38 -0.74 27.16
N LEU A 508 17.05 -0.07 28.10
CA LEU A 508 18.21 0.78 27.83
C LEU A 508 19.41 -0.02 27.28
N MET A 509 19.47 -1.33 27.56
CA MET A 509 20.55 -2.21 27.11
C MET A 509 20.22 -2.98 25.82
N THR A 510 19.09 -2.69 25.19
CA THR A 510 18.66 -3.34 23.94
C THR A 510 18.13 -2.34 22.93
N THR A 511 18.18 -2.72 21.65
CA THR A 511 17.59 -1.96 20.55
C THR A 511 16.26 -2.59 20.16
N PHE A 512 15.58 -2.02 19.15
CA PHE A 512 14.42 -2.65 18.52
C PHE A 512 14.73 -4.04 17.92
N ILE A 513 16.01 -4.35 17.68
CA ILE A 513 16.51 -5.70 17.43
C ILE A 513 16.98 -6.28 18.76
N SER A 514 16.13 -7.10 19.40
CA SER A 514 16.36 -7.62 20.75
C SER A 514 17.34 -8.80 20.83
N ASP A 515 17.68 -9.42 19.70
CA ASP A 515 18.45 -10.67 19.64
C ASP A 515 19.92 -10.48 19.25
N ALA A 516 20.33 -9.23 18.97
CA ALA A 516 21.68 -8.87 18.58
C ALA A 516 22.03 -7.45 19.03
N ASP A 517 23.31 -7.11 18.89
CA ASP A 517 23.80 -5.73 18.87
C ASP A 517 24.34 -5.47 17.45
N HIS A 518 25.63 -5.18 17.32
CA HIS A 518 26.34 -5.27 16.05
C HIS A 518 26.83 -6.69 15.74
N ILE A 519 26.81 -7.03 14.45
CA ILE A 519 27.29 -8.29 13.89
C ILE A 519 28.33 -8.07 12.81
N THR A 520 29.26 -9.01 12.66
CA THR A 520 30.01 -9.16 11.40
C THR A 520 29.17 -9.93 10.39
N PHE A 521 29.21 -9.55 9.12
CA PHE A 521 28.33 -10.13 8.09
C PHE A 521 29.07 -10.56 6.82
N GLU A 522 28.86 -11.82 6.45
CA GLU A 522 29.26 -12.39 5.16
C GLU A 522 28.11 -13.16 4.54
N ALA A 523 27.96 -13.06 3.22
CA ALA A 523 26.95 -13.84 2.51
C ALA A 523 27.39 -14.30 1.13
N VAL A 524 26.93 -15.47 0.74
CA VAL A 524 26.91 -15.92 -0.66
C VAL A 524 25.46 -16.03 -1.09
N VAL A 525 25.09 -15.27 -2.12
CA VAL A 525 23.73 -15.30 -2.66
C VAL A 525 23.77 -15.83 -4.08
N SER A 526 22.88 -16.76 -4.41
CA SER A 526 22.76 -17.30 -5.76
C SER A 526 21.36 -17.13 -6.35
N THR A 527 21.28 -17.02 -7.67
CA THR A 527 20.03 -16.87 -8.40
C THR A 527 20.12 -17.42 -9.83
N CYS A 528 19.03 -17.36 -10.60
CA CYS A 528 19.01 -17.80 -11.99
C CYS A 528 19.92 -16.92 -12.89
N ALA A 529 20.43 -17.49 -13.98
CA ALA A 529 21.45 -16.84 -14.82
C ALA A 529 21.09 -15.43 -15.32
N GLY A 530 19.80 -15.13 -15.53
CA GLY A 530 19.35 -13.83 -16.01
C GLY A 530 19.22 -12.75 -14.93
N GLN A 531 19.42 -13.07 -13.66
CA GLN A 531 19.24 -12.15 -12.53
C GLN A 531 20.57 -11.84 -11.84
N THR A 532 20.57 -10.75 -11.08
CA THR A 532 21.63 -10.36 -10.16
C THR A 532 21.07 -10.42 -8.75
N ALA A 533 21.82 -11.06 -7.84
CA ALA A 533 21.44 -11.13 -6.44
C ALA A 533 22.28 -10.14 -5.61
N ILE A 534 21.64 -9.48 -4.65
CA ILE A 534 22.23 -8.43 -3.81
C ILE A 534 22.09 -8.84 -2.34
N ALA A 535 23.16 -8.63 -1.58
CA ALA A 535 23.21 -8.66 -0.12
C ALA A 535 24.00 -7.44 0.38
N PRO A 536 23.97 -7.14 1.70
CA PRO A 536 24.80 -6.10 2.27
C PRO A 536 26.29 -6.36 2.04
N GLY A 537 27.05 -5.27 1.92
CA GLY A 537 28.51 -5.31 1.83
C GLY A 537 29.06 -5.23 0.40
N LYS A 538 30.39 -5.20 0.33
CA LYS A 538 31.14 -5.12 -0.90
C LYS A 538 31.16 -6.47 -1.60
N LEU A 539 30.95 -6.46 -2.93
CA LEU A 539 31.03 -7.66 -3.75
C LEU A 539 32.49 -8.13 -3.83
N GLN A 540 32.76 -9.31 -3.26
CA GLN A 540 34.09 -9.93 -3.23
C GLN A 540 34.35 -10.75 -4.48
N ALA A 541 33.35 -11.53 -4.90
CA ALA A 541 33.44 -12.41 -6.06
C ALA A 541 32.08 -12.64 -6.71
N GLN A 542 32.08 -12.85 -8.02
CA GLN A 542 30.94 -13.35 -8.76
C GLN A 542 31.37 -14.50 -9.68
N TRP A 543 30.54 -15.53 -9.79
CA TRP A 543 30.80 -16.67 -10.67
C TRP A 543 29.51 -17.30 -11.17
N GLU A 544 29.64 -18.14 -12.21
CA GLU A 544 28.56 -18.96 -12.73
C GLU A 544 28.87 -20.43 -12.49
N GLN A 545 27.87 -21.17 -12.01
CA GLN A 545 27.96 -22.61 -11.80
C GLN A 545 26.57 -23.23 -12.02
N ASP A 546 26.52 -24.36 -12.75
CA ASP A 546 25.29 -25.13 -12.96
C ASP A 546 24.10 -24.30 -13.52
N GLY A 547 24.39 -23.29 -14.36
CA GLY A 547 23.38 -22.40 -14.94
C GLY A 547 22.81 -21.36 -13.97
N ARG A 548 23.44 -21.18 -12.80
CA ARG A 548 23.11 -20.18 -11.77
C ARG A 548 24.27 -19.19 -11.61
N ARG A 549 23.94 -17.99 -11.14
CA ARG A 549 24.92 -16.93 -10.82
C ARG A 549 25.04 -16.82 -9.31
N TYR A 550 26.26 -16.66 -8.83
CA TYR A 550 26.61 -16.57 -7.43
C TYR A 550 27.36 -15.26 -7.15
N PHE A 551 27.10 -14.68 -5.98
CA PHE A 551 27.65 -13.41 -5.55
C PHE A 551 28.08 -13.52 -4.08
N SER A 552 29.36 -13.33 -3.81
CA SER A 552 29.90 -13.30 -2.45
C SER A 552 30.06 -11.86 -1.99
N TYR A 553 29.46 -11.52 -0.86
CA TYR A 553 29.50 -10.21 -0.23
C TYR A 553 30.09 -10.30 1.18
N ARG A 554 30.80 -9.24 1.56
CA ARG A 554 31.30 -9.04 2.93
C ARG A 554 31.14 -7.58 3.33
N VAL A 555 30.70 -7.33 4.55
CA VAL A 555 30.77 -6.00 5.16
C VAL A 555 32.04 -5.95 6.00
N ASP A 556 32.88 -4.94 5.78
CA ASP A 556 34.15 -4.81 6.50
C ASP A 556 33.95 -4.21 7.91
N GLU A 557 32.92 -3.39 8.10
CA GLU A 557 32.51 -2.83 9.40
C GLU A 557 31.35 -3.62 10.04
N PRO A 558 31.26 -3.71 11.38
CA PRO A 558 30.10 -4.28 12.05
C PRO A 558 28.80 -3.52 11.71
N ILE A 559 27.70 -4.25 11.56
CA ILE A 559 26.38 -3.68 11.24
C ILE A 559 25.33 -4.13 12.25
N LEU A 560 24.24 -3.38 12.37
CA LEU A 560 23.04 -3.87 13.06
C LEU A 560 22.55 -5.17 12.40
N ASN A 561 22.00 -6.12 13.16
CA ASN A 561 21.43 -7.38 12.65
C ASN A 561 20.09 -7.14 11.91
N PHE A 562 20.15 -6.29 10.89
CA PHE A 562 19.02 -5.83 10.09
C PHE A 562 19.48 -5.68 8.64
N TYR A 563 19.13 -6.66 7.81
CA TYR A 563 19.58 -6.76 6.41
C TYR A 563 18.60 -7.55 5.55
N ALA A 564 18.76 -7.44 4.24
CA ALA A 564 17.91 -8.12 3.28
C ALA A 564 18.68 -8.70 2.08
N PHE A 565 18.03 -9.66 1.42
CA PHE A 565 18.50 -10.30 0.21
C PHE A 565 17.54 -10.01 -0.94
N LEU A 566 18.07 -9.61 -2.09
CA LEU A 566 17.28 -9.25 -3.27
C LEU A 566 17.74 -10.03 -4.49
N SER A 567 16.81 -10.33 -5.40
CA SER A 567 17.12 -10.97 -6.68
C SER A 567 16.23 -10.45 -7.80
N GLY A 568 16.83 -9.89 -8.85
CA GLY A 568 16.07 -9.32 -9.96
C GLY A 568 16.89 -9.10 -11.23
N ARG A 569 16.17 -8.75 -12.30
CA ARG A 569 16.73 -8.34 -13.59
C ARG A 569 16.91 -6.82 -13.58
N TYR A 570 18.14 -6.40 -13.33
CA TYR A 570 18.49 -5.00 -13.15
C TYR A 570 19.38 -4.50 -14.30
N GLU A 571 19.09 -3.29 -14.74
CA GLU A 571 20.11 -2.37 -15.25
C GLU A 571 20.76 -1.68 -14.04
N VAL A 572 22.01 -1.24 -14.20
CA VAL A 572 22.75 -0.61 -13.11
C VAL A 572 23.37 0.70 -13.57
N ALA A 573 23.00 1.79 -12.91
CA ALA A 573 23.70 3.07 -13.02
C ALA A 573 24.75 3.13 -11.92
N ARG A 574 25.96 3.59 -12.26
CA ARG A 574 27.08 3.68 -11.34
C ARG A 574 27.69 5.06 -11.37
N GLU A 575 28.06 5.53 -10.20
CA GLU A 575 28.83 6.74 -9.99
C GLU A 575 29.77 6.52 -8.80
N GLN A 576 30.83 7.32 -8.70
CA GLN A 576 31.74 7.27 -7.56
C GLN A 576 31.70 8.60 -6.83
N TRP A 577 31.51 8.57 -5.51
CA TRP A 577 31.64 9.72 -4.62
C TRP A 577 32.83 9.47 -3.70
N HIS A 578 33.93 10.23 -3.91
CA HIS A 578 35.23 9.93 -3.31
C HIS A 578 35.67 8.47 -3.54
N ASP A 579 35.71 7.66 -2.49
CA ASP A 579 36.04 6.23 -2.48
C ASP A 579 34.80 5.32 -2.33
N VAL A 580 33.60 5.89 -2.30
CA VAL A 580 32.32 5.16 -2.18
C VAL A 580 31.69 4.94 -3.56
N ASP A 581 31.37 3.69 -3.89
CA ASP A 581 30.62 3.33 -5.09
C ASP A 581 29.12 3.59 -4.88
N LEU A 582 28.54 4.49 -5.68
CA LEU A 582 27.10 4.75 -5.73
C LEU A 582 26.48 3.92 -6.85
N GLU A 583 25.52 3.06 -6.52
CA GLU A 583 24.86 2.20 -7.49
C GLU A 583 23.33 2.29 -7.39
N VAL A 584 22.64 2.37 -8.52
CA VAL A 584 21.18 2.24 -8.59
C VAL A 584 20.86 1.05 -9.48
N PHE A 585 20.26 0.01 -8.90
CA PHE A 585 19.77 -1.19 -9.59
C PHE A 585 18.28 -0.99 -9.89
N TYR A 586 17.93 -0.91 -11.17
CA TYR A 586 16.58 -0.53 -11.60
C TYR A 586 16.11 -1.37 -12.78
N HIS A 587 14.79 -1.45 -12.95
CA HIS A 587 14.16 -2.04 -14.12
C HIS A 587 14.42 -1.15 -15.33
N LYS A 588 14.82 -1.74 -16.46
CA LYS A 588 15.23 -1.01 -17.69
C LYS A 588 14.30 0.14 -18.13
N ASP A 589 12.99 0.01 -17.88
CA ASP A 589 11.98 0.98 -18.33
C ASP A 589 11.79 2.12 -17.30
N HIS A 590 12.48 2.09 -16.16
CA HIS A 590 12.37 3.01 -15.02
C HIS A 590 13.60 3.91 -14.84
N ALA A 591 14.39 4.11 -15.90
CA ALA A 591 15.61 4.91 -15.85
C ALA A 591 15.39 6.41 -15.57
N VAL A 592 14.15 6.91 -15.66
CA VAL A 592 13.85 8.35 -15.74
C VAL A 592 14.35 9.16 -14.53
N ASN A 593 14.22 8.61 -13.31
CA ASN A 593 14.59 9.30 -12.08
C ASN A 593 15.91 8.82 -11.47
N VAL A 594 16.56 7.83 -12.10
CA VAL A 594 17.84 7.29 -11.63
C VAL A 594 18.93 8.37 -11.51
N PRO A 595 19.09 9.32 -12.46
CA PRO A 595 20.06 10.40 -12.30
C PRO A 595 19.77 11.29 -11.07
N ARG A 596 18.50 11.56 -10.79
CA ARG A 596 18.08 12.39 -9.66
C ARG A 596 18.28 11.68 -8.32
N MET A 597 18.11 10.35 -8.29
CA MET A 597 18.47 9.52 -7.14
C MET A 597 19.98 9.57 -6.85
N LEU A 598 20.83 9.39 -7.87
CA LEU A 598 22.29 9.51 -7.72
C LEU A 598 22.72 10.90 -7.21
N GLU A 599 22.07 11.96 -7.70
CA GLU A 599 22.29 13.32 -7.22
C GLU A 599 21.92 13.48 -5.73
N SER A 600 20.76 12.97 -5.31
CA SER A 600 20.34 12.97 -3.91
C SER A 600 21.27 12.14 -3.02
N MET A 601 21.76 10.99 -3.52
CA MET A 601 22.75 10.17 -2.82
C MET A 601 23.99 10.98 -2.50
N ARG A 602 24.57 11.63 -3.51
CA ARG A 602 25.75 12.47 -3.36
C ARG A 602 25.51 13.65 -2.41
N ALA A 603 24.43 14.39 -2.60
CA ALA A 603 24.12 15.56 -1.79
C ALA A 603 23.93 15.21 -0.32
N THR A 604 23.29 14.07 -0.04
CA THR A 604 23.12 13.55 1.32
C THR A 604 24.45 13.11 1.93
N LEU A 605 25.29 12.38 1.17
CA LEU A 605 26.63 11.99 1.62
C LEU A 605 27.50 13.21 1.91
N ASP A 606 27.50 14.23 1.04
CA ASP A 606 28.21 15.51 1.23
C ASP A 606 27.76 16.20 2.53
N TYR A 607 26.44 16.33 2.73
CA TYR A 607 25.88 17.02 3.88
C TYR A 607 26.15 16.29 5.19
N CYS A 608 25.86 14.99 5.26
CA CYS A 608 25.98 14.21 6.49
C CYS A 608 27.44 13.98 6.88
N THR A 609 28.32 13.76 5.90
CA THR A 609 29.76 13.59 6.16
C THR A 609 30.39 14.88 6.69
N ALA A 610 29.95 16.03 6.18
CA ALA A 610 30.43 17.33 6.67
C ALA A 610 29.85 17.70 8.04
N SER A 611 28.60 17.32 8.33
CA SER A 611 27.86 17.81 9.50
C SER A 611 27.90 16.86 10.70
N PHE A 612 28.04 15.55 10.49
CA PHE A 612 27.81 14.54 11.53
C PHE A 612 29.02 13.63 11.70
N SER A 613 29.24 12.68 10.80
CA SER A 613 30.35 11.70 10.86
C SER A 613 30.70 11.17 9.47
N PRO A 614 31.91 10.60 9.27
CA PRO A 614 32.24 9.89 8.05
C PRO A 614 31.25 8.76 7.72
N TYR A 615 31.00 8.55 6.43
CA TYR A 615 30.23 7.39 5.96
C TYR A 615 31.05 6.10 6.15
N PRO A 616 30.49 5.03 6.77
CA PRO A 616 31.29 3.88 7.19
C PRO A 616 31.48 2.79 6.12
N TYR A 617 30.80 2.88 4.97
CA TYR A 617 30.80 1.80 3.97
C TYR A 617 31.48 2.23 2.66
N GLU A 618 32.03 1.28 1.91
CA GLU A 618 32.65 1.53 0.59
C GLU A 618 31.64 1.58 -0.56
N GLN A 619 30.35 1.34 -0.29
CA GLN A 619 29.30 1.39 -1.30
C GLN A 619 27.97 1.84 -0.70
N LEU A 620 27.17 2.52 -1.52
CA LEU A 620 25.78 2.86 -1.24
C LEU A 620 24.92 2.48 -2.44
N ARG A 621 23.92 1.62 -2.22
CA ARG A 621 23.08 1.07 -3.28
C ARG A 621 21.61 1.44 -3.09
N ILE A 622 20.93 1.79 -4.17
CA ILE A 622 19.47 1.73 -4.26
C ILE A 622 19.08 0.52 -5.10
N VAL A 623 18.13 -0.29 -4.63
CA VAL A 623 17.72 -1.52 -5.33
C VAL A 623 16.22 -1.55 -5.52
N GLU A 624 15.76 -1.50 -6.76
CA GLU A 624 14.33 -1.56 -7.06
C GLU A 624 13.73 -2.94 -6.76
N PHE A 625 12.54 -3.00 -6.17
CA PHE A 625 11.75 -4.22 -6.02
C PHE A 625 10.28 -4.01 -6.42
N PRO A 626 9.51 -5.05 -6.77
CA PRO A 626 8.16 -4.93 -7.32
C PRO A 626 7.18 -4.21 -6.41
N ARG A 627 6.19 -3.52 -7.00
CA ARG A 627 5.22 -2.68 -6.28
C ARG A 627 4.19 -3.38 -5.39
N TYR A 628 4.41 -4.65 -5.07
CA TYR A 628 3.56 -5.40 -4.15
C TYR A 628 3.62 -4.82 -2.73
N ARG A 629 4.75 -4.21 -2.35
CA ARG A 629 4.90 -3.40 -1.15
C ARG A 629 5.27 -1.97 -1.54
N ARG A 630 4.87 -0.98 -0.74
CA ARG A 630 4.95 0.46 -1.09
C ARG A 630 5.79 1.24 -0.09
N PHE A 631 7.06 0.88 0.01
CA PHE A 631 8.02 1.55 0.89
C PHE A 631 9.41 1.63 0.25
N ALA A 632 10.27 2.41 0.88
CA ALA A 632 11.71 2.26 0.82
C ALA A 632 12.19 1.91 2.23
N GLN A 633 13.31 1.20 2.34
CA GLN A 633 13.87 0.79 3.62
C GLN A 633 15.39 0.91 3.58
N ALA A 634 15.96 1.60 4.54
CA ALA A 634 17.41 1.71 4.66
C ALA A 634 18.00 0.52 5.42
N PHE A 635 18.71 -0.37 4.72
CA PHE A 635 19.66 -1.31 5.33
C PHE A 635 21.10 -0.75 5.25
N PRO A 636 22.05 -1.31 6.00
CA PRO A 636 23.46 -0.91 5.93
C PRO A 636 24.02 -0.92 4.49
N GLY A 637 24.29 0.26 3.95
CA GLY A 637 24.82 0.47 2.59
C GLY A 637 23.92 0.03 1.43
N THR A 638 22.69 -0.42 1.68
CA THR A 638 21.76 -0.94 0.66
C THR A 638 20.33 -0.53 0.97
N VAL A 639 19.67 0.12 0.02
CA VAL A 639 18.36 0.75 0.22
C VAL A 639 17.37 0.25 -0.83
N PRO A 640 16.56 -0.77 -0.51
CA PRO A 640 15.51 -1.23 -1.41
C PRO A 640 14.41 -0.17 -1.59
N PHE A 641 14.01 0.08 -2.83
CA PHE A 641 12.92 0.99 -3.20
C PHE A 641 11.84 0.25 -3.96
N SER A 642 10.57 0.44 -3.58
CA SER A 642 9.46 -0.10 -4.36
C SER A 642 9.43 0.48 -5.78
N GLU A 643 9.02 -0.32 -6.75
CA GLU A 643 8.70 0.07 -8.13
C GLU A 643 7.62 1.16 -8.17
N SER A 644 6.68 1.11 -7.21
CA SER A 644 5.67 2.16 -7.03
C SER A 644 6.15 3.35 -6.20
N ALA A 645 7.38 3.30 -5.71
CA ALA A 645 8.04 4.47 -5.17
C ALA A 645 8.47 5.39 -6.32
N ASP A 646 9.36 6.32 -6.00
CA ASP A 646 9.64 7.50 -6.79
C ASP A 646 10.40 7.25 -8.12
N PHE A 647 10.55 5.99 -8.57
CA PHE A 647 11.06 5.65 -9.91
C PHE A 647 10.22 6.18 -11.06
N ILE A 648 8.90 6.30 -10.86
CA ILE A 648 7.95 6.76 -11.89
C ILE A 648 7.38 8.16 -11.60
N SER A 649 8.00 8.93 -10.70
CA SER A 649 7.60 10.31 -10.40
C SER A 649 7.84 11.25 -11.58
N ASP A 650 6.89 12.13 -11.87
CA ASP A 650 6.92 13.14 -12.92
C ASP A 650 7.39 14.48 -12.35
N LEU A 651 8.69 14.75 -12.50
CA LEU A 651 9.35 15.96 -12.01
C LEU A 651 9.34 17.14 -13.01
N ARG A 652 8.57 17.06 -14.10
CA ARG A 652 8.59 18.12 -15.15
C ARG A 652 8.00 19.44 -14.68
N ASP A 653 7.04 19.40 -13.78
CA ASP A 653 6.50 20.60 -13.14
C ASP A 653 7.36 20.91 -11.92
N THR A 654 8.25 21.88 -12.11
CA THR A 654 9.19 22.28 -11.08
C THR A 654 8.48 22.81 -9.86
N ASP A 655 7.22 23.27 -9.91
CA ASP A 655 6.47 23.82 -8.77
C ASP A 655 6.06 22.81 -7.69
N ASN A 656 6.27 21.53 -7.96
CA ASN A 656 5.98 20.45 -7.04
C ASN A 656 7.15 20.16 -6.10
N ILE A 657 6.87 19.40 -5.05
CA ILE A 657 7.88 18.87 -4.15
C ILE A 657 8.59 17.73 -4.88
N ASP A 658 9.92 17.79 -4.93
CA ASP A 658 10.74 16.71 -5.48
C ASP A 658 10.83 15.55 -4.48
N MET A 659 9.79 14.72 -4.45
CA MET A 659 9.70 13.57 -3.56
C MET A 659 10.79 12.52 -3.85
N VAL A 660 11.28 12.44 -5.10
CA VAL A 660 12.39 11.54 -5.47
C VAL A 660 13.63 11.92 -4.67
N PHE A 661 14.01 13.19 -4.75
CA PHE A 661 15.19 13.70 -4.07
C PHE A 661 15.03 13.62 -2.55
N TYR A 662 13.84 13.98 -2.05
CA TYR A 662 13.53 13.98 -0.63
C TYR A 662 13.57 12.59 0.01
N ILE A 663 12.84 11.62 -0.56
CA ILE A 663 12.79 10.25 0.00
C ILE A 663 14.16 9.60 -0.13
N THR A 664 14.88 9.81 -1.24
CA THR A 664 16.26 9.32 -1.37
C THR A 664 17.16 9.87 -0.26
N ALA A 665 17.05 11.17 0.06
CA ALA A 665 17.82 11.77 1.14
C ALA A 665 17.41 11.22 2.52
N HIS A 666 16.12 11.00 2.75
CA HIS A 666 15.59 10.40 4.00
C HIS A 666 16.17 9.01 4.23
N GLU A 667 16.08 8.12 3.24
CA GLU A 667 16.57 6.75 3.40
C GLU A 667 18.09 6.68 3.58
N ILE A 668 18.84 7.60 2.97
CA ILE A 668 20.30 7.65 3.12
C ILE A 668 20.69 8.29 4.46
N ALA A 669 19.89 9.21 4.99
CA ALA A 669 20.11 9.77 6.33
C ALA A 669 20.06 8.69 7.42
N HIS A 670 19.30 7.60 7.22
CA HIS A 670 19.29 6.48 8.16
C HIS A 670 20.65 5.80 8.35
N GLN A 671 21.59 5.97 7.41
CA GLN A 671 22.97 5.47 7.59
C GLN A 671 23.67 6.15 8.79
N TRP A 672 23.20 7.31 9.23
CA TRP A 672 23.57 7.96 10.49
C TRP A 672 22.53 7.68 11.58
N TRP A 673 21.24 7.85 11.26
CA TRP A 673 20.12 7.76 12.22
C TRP A 673 19.42 6.39 12.15
N GLY A 674 19.80 5.47 13.03
CA GLY A 674 19.29 4.10 13.09
C GLY A 674 20.33 3.03 12.76
N HIS A 675 21.45 3.41 12.11
CA HIS A 675 22.59 2.50 11.86
C HIS A 675 23.84 2.88 12.67
N GLN A 676 24.38 4.10 12.54
CA GLN A 676 25.51 4.54 13.37
C GLN A 676 25.07 4.92 14.79
N LEU A 677 23.99 5.69 14.92
CA LEU A 677 23.33 5.93 16.19
C LEU A 677 22.05 5.13 16.27
N ILE A 678 22.03 4.18 17.20
CA ILE A 678 20.90 3.28 17.39
C ILE A 678 20.20 3.65 18.71
N PRO A 679 18.88 3.90 18.70
CA PRO A 679 18.15 4.20 19.91
C PRO A 679 17.95 2.95 20.77
N ALA A 680 17.80 3.15 22.07
CA ALA A 680 17.31 2.12 22.97
C ALA A 680 15.84 1.79 22.69
N ASN A 681 15.37 0.61 23.10
CA ASN A 681 14.00 0.15 22.90
C ASN A 681 13.00 0.78 23.90
N VAL A 682 12.94 2.10 23.93
CA VAL A 682 12.11 2.92 24.83
C VAL A 682 11.40 4.04 24.03
N PRO A 683 10.38 4.72 24.59
CA PRO A 683 9.70 5.83 23.91
C PRO A 683 10.65 6.89 23.37
N GLY A 684 10.28 7.50 22.23
CA GLY A 684 11.12 8.48 21.54
C GLY A 684 12.22 7.90 20.67
N GLY A 685 12.33 6.57 20.56
CA GLY A 685 13.27 5.92 19.65
C GLY A 685 13.05 6.29 18.17
N GLN A 686 11.79 6.40 17.71
CA GLN A 686 11.50 6.81 16.33
C GLN A 686 11.68 8.31 16.12
N MET A 687 11.63 9.13 17.16
CA MET A 687 12.08 10.52 17.05
C MET A 687 13.56 10.57 16.65
N ILE A 688 14.39 9.73 17.25
CA ILE A 688 15.83 9.67 16.93
C ILE A 688 16.06 9.16 15.52
N THR A 689 15.40 8.09 15.08
CA THR A 689 15.63 7.50 13.75
C THR A 689 14.93 8.29 12.65
N GLU A 690 13.61 8.47 12.77
CA GLU A 690 12.76 9.01 11.72
C GLU A 690 12.74 10.53 11.71
N SER A 691 12.59 11.21 12.86
CA SER A 691 12.56 12.68 12.84
C SER A 691 13.90 13.30 12.44
N LEU A 692 15.02 12.72 12.85
CA LEU A 692 16.36 13.19 12.42
C LEU A 692 16.63 12.88 10.94
N ALA A 693 16.14 11.76 10.41
CA ALA A 693 16.17 11.48 8.97
C ALA A 693 15.32 12.48 8.18
N GLN A 694 14.11 12.81 8.65
CA GLN A 694 13.26 13.85 8.04
C GLN A 694 13.94 15.23 8.08
N TYR A 695 14.52 15.61 9.22
CA TYR A 695 15.30 16.86 9.34
C TYR A 695 16.45 16.89 8.34
N THR A 696 17.24 15.81 8.26
CA THR A 696 18.37 15.72 7.33
C THR A 696 17.91 15.84 5.88
N ALA A 697 16.85 15.13 5.49
CA ALA A 697 16.29 15.21 4.14
C ALA A 697 15.81 16.63 3.80
N LEU A 698 15.18 17.33 4.76
CA LEU A 698 14.80 18.72 4.62
C LEU A 698 16.00 19.64 4.40
N MET A 699 17.09 19.45 5.15
CA MET A 699 18.29 20.27 5.04
C MET A 699 19.00 20.06 3.69
N VAL A 700 19.12 18.82 3.23
CA VAL A 700 19.70 18.51 1.92
C VAL A 700 18.83 19.10 0.80
N MET A 701 17.50 18.94 0.91
CA MET A 701 16.54 19.50 -0.04
C MET A 701 16.57 21.04 -0.07
N GLU A 702 16.71 21.71 1.08
CA GLU A 702 16.82 23.17 1.16
C GLU A 702 18.05 23.69 0.42
N LYS A 703 19.20 23.00 0.55
CA LYS A 703 20.46 23.39 -0.08
C LYS A 703 20.43 23.20 -1.61
N ASP A 704 19.74 22.18 -2.08
CA ASP A 704 19.59 21.89 -3.51
C ASP A 704 18.52 22.77 -4.18
N LEU A 705 17.33 22.85 -3.58
CA LEU A 705 16.14 23.44 -4.20
C LEU A 705 15.78 24.84 -3.67
N GLY A 706 16.36 25.25 -2.55
CA GLY A 706 16.12 26.54 -1.91
C GLY A 706 14.97 26.55 -0.88
N PRO A 707 14.91 27.60 -0.04
CA PRO A 707 14.01 27.67 1.12
C PRO A 707 12.51 27.75 0.77
N SER A 708 12.16 28.30 -0.39
CA SER A 708 10.76 28.41 -0.82
C SER A 708 10.11 27.04 -1.05
N ARG A 709 10.91 26.05 -1.45
CA ARG A 709 10.48 24.67 -1.72
C ARG A 709 10.16 23.92 -0.44
N VAL A 710 11.02 24.09 0.55
CA VAL A 710 10.84 23.53 1.89
C VAL A 710 9.60 24.11 2.56
N GLY A 711 9.29 25.40 2.37
CA GLY A 711 8.06 26.00 2.88
C GLY A 711 6.77 25.28 2.43
N LYS A 712 6.68 24.88 1.15
CA LYS A 712 5.54 24.09 0.65
C LYS A 712 5.48 22.71 1.28
N PHE A 713 6.64 22.07 1.48
CA PHE A 713 6.73 20.77 2.14
C PHE A 713 6.26 20.85 3.60
N LEU A 714 6.74 21.83 4.37
CA LEU A 714 6.33 21.99 5.77
C LEU A 714 4.83 22.25 5.91
N GLN A 715 4.23 23.04 5.02
CA GLN A 715 2.77 23.20 5.00
C GLN A 715 2.04 21.88 4.76
N TYR A 716 2.54 21.05 3.83
CA TYR A 716 1.99 19.73 3.57
C TYR A 716 2.12 18.80 4.80
N GLU A 717 3.28 18.81 5.46
CA GLU A 717 3.51 18.04 6.69
C GLU A 717 2.61 18.51 7.83
N LEU A 718 2.44 19.82 8.04
CA LEU A 718 1.54 20.39 9.04
C LEU A 718 0.09 19.95 8.81
N MET A 719 -0.39 20.01 7.57
CA MET A 719 -1.73 19.51 7.25
C MET A 719 -1.89 18.02 7.52
N ASN A 720 -0.86 17.22 7.26
CA ASN A 720 -0.89 15.78 7.53
C ASN A 720 -0.79 15.48 9.04
N TYR A 721 0.00 16.24 9.79
CA TYR A 721 0.05 16.15 11.25
C TYR A 721 -1.33 16.43 11.85
N LEU A 722 -1.96 17.55 11.49
CA LEU A 722 -3.29 17.92 11.97
C LEU A 722 -4.37 16.90 11.59
N ARG A 723 -4.28 16.31 10.38
CA ARG A 723 -5.17 15.22 9.96
C ARG A 723 -4.94 13.95 10.77
N GLY A 724 -3.68 13.58 11.02
CA GLY A 724 -3.30 12.43 11.84
C GLY A 724 -3.85 12.55 13.25
N ARG A 725 -3.60 13.70 13.90
CA ARG A 725 -4.18 14.05 15.21
C ARG A 725 -5.70 13.98 15.22
N GLY A 726 -6.37 14.50 14.20
CA GLY A 726 -7.84 14.43 14.09
C GLY A 726 -8.40 13.02 13.87
N ALA A 727 -7.55 12.06 13.50
CA ALA A 727 -7.90 10.65 13.30
C ALA A 727 -7.39 9.74 14.43
N GLU A 728 -6.63 10.28 15.40
CA GLU A 728 -6.14 9.55 16.57
C GLU A 728 -7.32 9.04 17.40
N ARG A 729 -7.25 7.78 17.80
CA ARG A 729 -8.32 7.09 18.53
C ARG A 729 -7.94 6.78 19.98
N ASP A 730 -6.64 6.74 20.26
CA ASP A 730 -6.11 6.43 21.59
C ASP A 730 -5.59 7.70 22.25
N GLU A 731 -4.28 7.88 22.35
CA GLU A 731 -3.65 9.03 22.99
C GLU A 731 -2.51 9.57 22.10
N GLU A 732 -2.50 10.87 21.79
CA GLU A 732 -1.33 11.52 21.20
C GLU A 732 -0.22 11.69 22.25
N MET A 733 0.97 11.17 21.97
CA MET A 733 2.15 11.38 22.80
C MET A 733 2.95 12.63 22.37
N PRO A 734 3.59 13.34 23.32
CA PRO A 734 4.63 14.31 22.99
C PRO A 734 5.77 13.68 22.17
N LEU A 735 6.45 14.48 21.34
CA LEU A 735 7.41 13.95 20.35
C LEU A 735 8.58 13.19 21.01
N PHE A 736 9.08 13.65 22.16
CA PHE A 736 10.19 12.98 22.85
C PHE A 736 9.84 11.62 23.45
N ARG A 737 8.54 11.32 23.57
CA ARG A 737 8.00 10.12 24.20
C ARG A 737 6.99 9.45 23.25
N GLU A 738 7.15 9.64 21.95
CA GLU A 738 6.29 8.98 20.98
C GLU A 738 6.41 7.46 21.12
N GLU A 739 5.30 6.75 20.97
CA GLU A 739 5.22 5.30 21.12
C GLU A 739 4.85 4.57 19.82
N GLY A 740 5.31 5.07 18.66
CA GLY A 740 5.03 4.48 17.34
C GLY A 740 3.99 5.24 16.51
N GLN A 741 3.65 6.47 16.89
CA GLN A 741 2.67 7.30 16.17
C GLN A 741 3.30 8.01 14.97
N SER A 742 3.10 7.45 13.76
CA SER A 742 3.75 7.94 12.52
C SER A 742 3.50 9.41 12.20
N TYR A 743 2.32 9.96 12.49
CA TYR A 743 2.07 11.40 12.28
C TYR A 743 2.86 12.27 13.27
N VAL A 744 3.26 11.74 14.42
CA VAL A 744 4.11 12.42 15.40
C VAL A 744 5.57 12.38 14.94
N TYR A 745 6.20 11.21 14.85
CA TYR A 745 7.64 11.14 14.56
C TYR A 745 8.00 11.56 13.12
N TYR A 746 7.11 11.42 12.13
CA TYR A 746 7.37 11.95 10.78
C TYR A 746 6.95 13.41 10.62
N ARG A 747 5.66 13.71 10.82
CA ARG A 747 5.09 15.00 10.45
C ARG A 747 5.40 16.07 11.49
N LYS A 748 5.13 15.81 12.78
CA LYS A 748 5.53 16.73 13.86
C LYS A 748 7.05 16.83 13.95
N GLY A 749 7.76 15.71 13.83
CA GLY A 749 9.22 15.65 13.83
C GLY A 749 9.87 16.60 12.81
N SER A 750 9.43 16.54 11.55
CA SER A 750 9.96 17.40 10.48
C SER A 750 9.74 18.90 10.77
N LEU A 751 8.56 19.27 11.27
CA LEU A 751 8.24 20.64 11.68
C LEU A 751 9.08 21.11 12.86
N VAL A 752 9.18 20.28 13.90
CA VAL A 752 9.86 20.60 15.17
C VAL A 752 11.35 20.84 14.95
N PHE A 753 12.05 19.93 14.29
CA PHE A 753 13.49 20.10 14.06
C PHE A 753 13.78 21.24 13.09
N TYR A 754 12.95 21.44 12.07
CA TYR A 754 13.12 22.57 11.16
C TYR A 754 12.87 23.92 11.86
N ALA A 755 11.84 24.01 12.71
CA ALA A 755 11.59 25.19 13.53
C ALA A 755 12.76 25.44 14.49
N LEU A 756 13.24 24.42 15.20
CA LEU A 756 14.38 24.55 16.09
C LEU A 756 15.62 25.09 15.35
N ARG A 757 15.92 24.55 14.16
CA ARG A 757 16.99 25.04 13.28
C ARG A 757 16.78 26.49 12.86
N ASP A 758 15.56 26.91 12.54
CA ASP A 758 15.27 28.30 12.16
C ASP A 758 15.54 29.29 13.31
N TYR A 759 15.30 28.88 14.56
CA TYR A 759 15.50 29.71 15.75
C TYR A 759 16.93 29.71 16.29
N LEU A 760 17.59 28.55 16.31
CA LEU A 760 18.92 28.38 16.90
C LEU A 760 20.05 28.54 15.88
N GLY A 761 19.76 28.29 14.60
CA GLY A 761 20.75 28.17 13.54
C GLY A 761 21.11 26.71 13.26
N GLU A 762 21.42 26.42 11.99
CA GLU A 762 21.78 25.08 11.52
C GLU A 762 23.01 24.52 12.24
N ASP A 763 24.08 25.31 12.35
CA ASP A 763 25.32 24.89 13.00
C ASP A 763 25.07 24.49 14.47
N VAL A 764 24.22 25.23 15.19
CA VAL A 764 23.93 24.95 16.61
C VAL A 764 23.20 23.62 16.78
N VAL A 765 22.21 23.36 15.93
CA VAL A 765 21.46 22.10 15.95
C VAL A 765 22.35 20.95 15.49
N ASN A 766 23.07 21.11 14.38
CA ASN A 766 23.94 20.07 13.84
C ASN A 766 25.09 19.72 14.78
N ASP A 767 25.69 20.70 15.46
CA ASP A 767 26.73 20.43 16.47
C ASP A 767 26.17 19.60 17.64
N ALA A 768 24.93 19.85 18.07
CA ALA A 768 24.28 19.08 19.13
C ALA A 768 24.02 17.63 18.67
N LEU A 769 23.54 17.45 17.43
CA LEU A 769 23.32 16.14 16.83
C LEU A 769 24.62 15.38 16.60
N GLN A 770 25.68 16.07 16.15
CA GLN A 770 27.01 15.51 16.00
C GLN A 770 27.58 15.06 17.33
N GLU A 771 27.49 15.90 18.38
CA GLU A 771 27.94 15.53 19.72
C GLU A 771 27.16 14.32 20.26
N PHE A 772 25.85 14.27 20.03
CA PHE A 772 25.01 13.14 20.41
C PHE A 772 25.38 11.85 19.67
N LEU A 773 25.61 11.93 18.35
CA LEU A 773 26.11 10.84 17.52
C LEU A 773 27.47 10.35 17.97
N MET A 774 28.44 11.25 18.10
CA MET A 774 29.82 10.91 18.50
C MET A 774 29.91 10.29 19.89
N ALA A 775 29.00 10.67 20.80
CA ALA A 775 28.93 10.07 22.13
C ALA A 775 28.53 8.59 22.09
N HIS A 776 27.78 8.16 21.07
CA HIS A 776 27.28 6.79 20.91
C HIS A 776 27.95 6.01 19.77
N LEU A 777 28.79 6.67 18.96
CA LEU A 777 29.49 6.03 17.86
C LEU A 777 30.42 4.95 18.42
N ASP A 778 30.31 3.73 17.89
CA ASP A 778 31.01 2.52 18.35
C ASP A 778 30.71 2.10 19.81
N GLN A 779 29.75 2.75 20.46
CA GLN A 779 29.31 2.38 21.81
C GLN A 779 28.32 1.22 21.73
N GLY A 780 28.57 0.17 22.53
CA GLY A 780 27.54 -0.82 22.83
C GLY A 780 26.50 -0.28 23.82
N PRO A 781 25.64 -1.14 24.38
CA PRO A 781 24.67 -0.71 25.38
C PRO A 781 25.35 -0.06 26.61
N PRO A 782 24.74 0.96 27.25
CA PRO A 782 23.38 1.47 26.99
C PRO A 782 23.28 2.27 25.68
N TYR A 783 22.12 2.17 25.04
CA TYR A 783 21.82 2.81 23.76
C TYR A 783 21.21 4.20 23.93
N ALA A 784 21.22 4.98 22.85
CA ALA A 784 20.86 6.38 22.86
C ALA A 784 19.38 6.61 23.19
N THR A 785 19.08 7.69 23.94
CA THR A 785 17.71 8.01 24.35
C THR A 785 17.29 9.42 23.98
N ALA A 786 15.98 9.63 23.80
CA ALA A 786 15.43 10.94 23.47
C ALA A 786 15.76 12.03 24.54
N PRO A 787 15.70 11.74 25.86
CA PRO A 787 16.10 12.69 26.89
C PRO A 787 17.55 13.18 26.77
N GLU A 788 18.50 12.31 26.42
CA GLU A 788 19.91 12.68 26.24
C GLU A 788 20.13 13.66 25.09
N LEU A 789 19.36 13.50 24.00
CA LEU A 789 19.35 14.46 22.91
C LEU A 789 18.75 15.79 23.35
N LEU A 790 17.61 15.76 24.06
CA LEU A 790 16.97 16.99 24.55
C LEU A 790 17.86 17.77 25.52
N GLU A 791 18.62 17.09 26.38
CA GLU A 791 19.57 17.74 27.28
C GLU A 791 20.61 18.55 26.49
N ARG A 792 21.24 17.95 25.47
CA ARG A 792 22.22 18.62 24.60
C ARG A 792 21.61 19.80 23.84
N LEU A 793 20.40 19.64 23.33
CA LEU A 793 19.68 20.73 22.68
C LEU A 793 19.37 21.86 23.67
N ARG A 794 18.98 21.52 24.90
CA ARG A 794 18.67 22.48 25.96
C ARG A 794 19.90 23.28 26.39
N GLU A 795 21.06 22.64 26.53
CA GLU A 795 22.32 23.30 26.86
C GLU A 795 22.76 24.34 25.82
N ARG A 796 22.45 24.07 24.55
CA ARG A 796 22.77 24.94 23.40
C ARG A 796 21.67 25.96 23.09
N THR A 797 20.51 25.87 23.74
CA THR A 797 19.38 26.77 23.51
C THR A 797 19.54 28.07 24.33
N PRO A 798 19.57 29.25 23.68
CA PRO A 798 19.64 30.53 24.38
C PRO A 798 18.44 30.74 25.33
N PRO A 799 18.59 31.44 26.46
CA PRO A 799 17.53 31.61 27.45
C PRO A 799 16.22 32.20 26.88
N GLN A 800 16.31 33.07 25.87
CA GLN A 800 15.13 33.64 25.23
C GLN A 800 14.30 32.64 24.43
N TYR A 801 14.84 31.47 24.10
CA TYR A 801 14.22 30.39 23.33
C TYR A 801 14.05 29.10 24.11
N ALA A 802 14.38 29.09 25.42
CA ALA A 802 14.31 27.88 26.27
C ALA A 802 12.93 27.20 26.26
N TYR A 803 11.85 27.98 26.13
CA TYR A 803 10.48 27.47 26.06
C TYR A 803 10.22 26.57 24.83
N LEU A 804 11.01 26.71 23.76
CA LEU A 804 10.83 25.91 22.54
C LEU A 804 11.09 24.42 22.79
N ILE A 805 12.01 24.07 23.70
CA ILE A 805 12.28 22.65 24.00
C ILE A 805 11.02 22.01 24.59
N GLU A 806 10.39 22.66 25.57
CA GLU A 806 9.16 22.20 26.19
C GLU A 806 7.99 22.17 25.18
N ASP A 807 7.79 23.26 24.44
CA ASP A 807 6.66 23.41 23.51
C ASP A 807 6.75 22.43 22.32
N LEU A 808 7.95 22.21 21.78
CA LEU A 808 8.13 21.41 20.57
C LEU A 808 8.24 19.90 20.86
N PHE A 809 8.90 19.52 21.96
CA PHE A 809 9.24 18.13 22.24
C PHE A 809 8.43 17.52 23.38
N GLU A 810 8.32 18.23 24.51
CA GLU A 810 7.82 17.67 25.77
C GLU A 810 6.29 17.80 25.93
N THR A 811 5.67 18.67 25.12
CA THR A 811 4.23 18.92 25.16
C THR A 811 3.56 18.81 23.78
N ILE A 812 2.23 18.83 23.78
CA ILE A 812 1.42 18.91 22.57
C ILE A 812 0.95 20.36 22.43
N THR A 813 1.80 21.20 21.86
CA THR A 813 1.55 22.64 21.73
C THR A 813 1.05 22.99 20.33
N LEU A 814 -0.05 23.75 20.29
CA LEU A 814 -0.66 24.27 19.07
C LEU A 814 -0.79 25.80 19.15
N TYR A 815 -0.57 26.46 18.02
CA TYR A 815 -0.71 27.91 17.88
C TYR A 815 -1.95 28.28 17.06
N ASP A 816 -2.45 29.49 17.30
CA ASP A 816 -3.44 30.19 16.46
C ASP A 816 -2.88 31.60 16.23
N ASN A 817 -1.96 31.68 15.25
CA ASN A 817 -1.25 32.91 14.88
C ASN A 817 -1.89 33.49 13.62
N ARG A 818 -2.79 34.46 13.79
CA ARG A 818 -3.51 35.07 12.68
C ARG A 818 -3.06 36.50 12.41
N THR A 819 -2.90 36.85 11.14
CA THR A 819 -2.75 38.26 10.71
C THR A 819 -4.11 38.86 10.39
N GLU A 820 -4.54 39.88 11.14
CA GLU A 820 -5.84 40.52 10.98
C GLU A 820 -5.84 41.58 9.88
N ALA A 821 -4.83 42.46 9.89
CA ALA A 821 -4.69 43.50 8.89
C ALA A 821 -3.23 43.87 8.68
N VAL A 822 -2.90 44.24 7.45
CA VAL A 822 -1.59 44.80 7.10
C VAL A 822 -1.82 46.13 6.42
N THR A 823 -1.33 47.21 7.01
CA THR A 823 -1.42 48.56 6.45
C THR A 823 -0.02 49.12 6.19
N CYS A 824 0.13 49.87 5.09
CA CYS A 824 1.40 50.50 4.75
C CYS A 824 1.22 52.00 4.49
N THR A 825 2.16 52.79 5.00
CA THR A 825 2.27 54.24 4.73
C THR A 825 3.68 54.58 4.28
N ARG A 826 3.81 55.48 3.29
CA ARG A 826 5.10 55.95 2.83
C ARG A 826 5.62 57.03 3.79
N THR A 827 6.83 56.84 4.29
CA THR A 827 7.52 57.79 5.17
C THR A 827 8.12 58.96 4.38
N GLU A 828 8.40 60.09 5.06
CA GLU A 828 9.00 61.30 4.46
C GLU A 828 10.32 61.03 3.73
N ASN A 829 11.08 60.02 4.17
CA ASN A 829 12.36 59.62 3.59
C ASN A 829 12.21 58.61 2.43
N GLY A 830 11.00 58.37 1.94
CA GLY A 830 10.72 57.48 0.82
C GLY A 830 10.63 55.98 1.14
N ARG A 831 10.92 55.57 2.39
CA ARG A 831 10.74 54.20 2.91
C ARG A 831 9.29 53.89 3.26
N PHE A 832 8.96 52.64 3.52
CA PHE A 832 7.61 52.16 3.79
C PHE A 832 7.46 51.71 5.24
N ARG A 833 6.55 52.32 6.00
CA ARG A 833 6.14 51.87 7.33
C ARG A 833 5.02 50.85 7.16
N VAL A 834 5.25 49.62 7.64
CA VAL A 834 4.29 48.51 7.64
C VAL A 834 3.80 48.29 9.05
N VAL A 835 2.49 48.28 9.21
CA VAL A 835 1.82 47.97 10.47
C VAL A 835 1.03 46.68 10.30
N VAL A 836 1.32 45.70 11.16
CA VAL A 836 0.70 44.38 11.16
C VAL A 836 -0.12 44.23 12.44
N ASP A 837 -1.45 44.20 12.30
CA ASP A 837 -2.38 43.84 13.37
C ASP A 837 -2.53 42.32 13.38
N TYR A 838 -2.37 41.69 14.55
CA TYR A 838 -2.30 40.24 14.67
C TYR A 838 -3.08 39.72 15.89
N VAL A 839 -3.38 38.42 15.88
CA VAL A 839 -3.82 37.62 17.03
C VAL A 839 -2.84 36.48 17.22
N SER A 840 -2.36 36.28 18.44
CA SER A 840 -1.44 35.21 18.81
C SER A 840 -2.00 34.46 20.01
N ARG A 841 -2.30 33.18 19.86
CA ARG A 841 -2.72 32.32 20.97
C ARG A 841 -1.95 31.01 20.94
N LYS A 842 -1.76 30.45 22.13
CA LYS A 842 -1.09 29.17 22.35
C LYS A 842 -2.00 28.26 23.16
N TYR A 843 -2.07 27.01 22.73
CA TYR A 843 -2.86 25.97 23.36
C TYR A 843 -1.96 24.79 23.69
N GLN A 844 -2.13 24.22 24.86
CA GLN A 844 -1.56 22.92 25.20
C GLN A 844 -2.69 21.89 25.24
N ALA A 845 -2.48 20.77 24.56
CA ALA A 845 -3.40 19.65 24.59
C ALA A 845 -2.88 18.56 25.53
N ASP A 846 -3.81 17.87 26.19
CA ASP A 846 -3.51 16.53 26.68
C ASP A 846 -3.54 15.51 25.51
N GLY A 847 -3.13 14.27 25.77
CA GLY A 847 -3.09 13.25 24.74
C GLY A 847 -4.47 12.81 24.25
N GLN A 848 -5.54 13.09 24.99
CA GLN A 848 -6.94 12.89 24.57
C GLN A 848 -7.45 14.04 23.67
N GLY A 849 -6.61 15.04 23.41
CA GLY A 849 -6.93 16.16 22.55
C GLY A 849 -7.75 17.26 23.22
N LEU A 850 -7.87 17.28 24.55
CA LEU A 850 -8.46 18.41 25.28
C LEU A 850 -7.46 19.56 25.32
N GLU A 851 -7.88 20.70 24.78
CA GLU A 851 -6.99 21.84 24.56
C GLU A 851 -7.28 22.97 25.56
N VAL A 852 -6.24 23.44 26.23
CA VAL A 852 -6.31 24.54 27.19
C VAL A 852 -5.46 25.70 26.67
N GLU A 853 -6.04 26.90 26.60
CA GLU A 853 -5.30 28.11 26.23
C GLU A 853 -4.30 28.45 27.34
N VAL A 854 -3.05 28.66 26.96
CA VAL A 854 -1.96 29.04 27.87
C VAL A 854 -1.44 30.43 27.54
N PRO A 855 -1.21 31.29 28.56
CA PRO A 855 -0.59 32.59 28.34
C PRO A 855 0.85 32.40 27.85
N HIS A 856 1.28 33.19 26.87
CA HIS A 856 2.59 33.05 26.25
C HIS A 856 3.22 34.41 25.94
N GLN A 857 4.56 34.43 25.87
CA GLN A 857 5.36 35.62 25.53
C GLN A 857 6.48 35.22 24.57
N ASP A 858 6.08 34.53 23.51
CA ASP A 858 6.97 33.76 22.66
C ASP A 858 7.51 34.63 21.53
N TRP A 859 8.67 34.24 21.02
CA TRP A 859 9.26 34.89 19.86
C TRP A 859 8.66 34.26 18.62
N VAL A 860 7.94 35.05 17.82
CA VAL A 860 7.31 34.60 16.58
C VAL A 860 7.91 35.39 15.43
N GLU A 861 8.07 34.75 14.27
CA GLU A 861 8.57 35.44 13.08
C GLU A 861 7.62 36.54 12.63
N LEU A 862 8.14 37.74 12.36
CA LEU A 862 7.52 38.75 11.53
C LEU A 862 8.20 38.69 10.16
N GLY A 863 7.41 38.40 9.12
CA GLY A 863 7.88 38.44 7.75
C GLY A 863 7.18 39.53 6.95
N VAL A 864 7.96 40.29 6.18
CA VAL A 864 7.46 41.24 5.18
C VAL A 864 8.03 40.87 3.83
N PHE A 865 7.17 40.75 2.83
CA PHE A 865 7.49 40.31 1.49
C PHE A 865 7.10 41.40 0.47
N GLY A 866 7.93 41.55 -0.55
CA GLY A 866 7.74 42.42 -1.69
C GLY A 866 7.91 41.62 -2.98
N GLU A 867 8.10 42.32 -4.09
CA GLU A 867 8.37 41.71 -5.39
C GLU A 867 9.67 42.29 -5.97
N ASP A 868 10.45 41.45 -6.64
CA ASP A 868 11.58 41.91 -7.44
C ASP A 868 11.13 42.47 -8.81
N ALA A 869 12.10 42.84 -9.65
CA ALA A 869 11.85 43.41 -10.97
C ALA A 869 11.12 42.45 -11.94
N ASP A 870 11.25 41.14 -11.71
CA ASP A 870 10.62 40.09 -12.50
C ASP A 870 9.26 39.65 -11.90
N GLY A 871 8.83 40.28 -10.80
CA GLY A 871 7.59 39.99 -10.10
C GLY A 871 7.66 38.76 -9.18
N GLN A 872 8.86 38.26 -8.85
CA GLN A 872 9.01 37.16 -7.90
C GLN A 872 8.98 37.69 -6.46
N GLU A 873 8.36 36.94 -5.56
CA GLU A 873 8.27 37.32 -4.15
C GLU A 873 9.66 37.33 -3.51
N ILE A 874 10.04 38.45 -2.90
CA ILE A 874 11.29 38.61 -2.16
C ILE A 874 11.02 38.96 -0.71
N GLN A 875 11.87 38.49 0.19
CA GLN A 875 11.78 38.82 1.61
C GLN A 875 12.41 40.19 1.86
N LEU A 876 11.61 41.16 2.28
CA LEU A 876 12.04 42.53 2.62
C LEU A 876 12.46 42.66 4.08
N CYS A 877 11.81 41.90 4.97
CA CYS A 877 12.14 41.85 6.38
C CYS A 877 11.89 40.46 6.94
N ARG A 878 12.81 40.02 7.79
CA ARG A 878 12.70 38.82 8.61
C ARG A 878 13.26 39.12 9.98
N GLU A 879 12.41 39.15 10.99
CA GLU A 879 12.83 39.32 12.37
C GLU A 879 11.92 38.53 13.31
N LYS A 880 12.46 38.00 14.40
CA LYS A 880 11.62 37.41 15.45
C LYS A 880 11.15 38.54 16.37
N ARG A 881 9.85 38.63 16.65
CA ARG A 881 9.24 39.59 17.58
C ARG A 881 8.58 38.85 18.72
N ARG A 882 8.67 39.41 19.93
CA ARG A 882 8.03 38.84 21.10
C ARG A 882 6.54 39.20 21.10
N LEU A 883 5.66 38.20 20.99
CA LEU A 883 4.22 38.38 20.98
C LEU A 883 3.63 37.96 22.32
N THR A 884 2.59 38.65 22.77
CA THR A 884 1.81 38.27 23.95
C THR A 884 0.47 37.70 23.53
N THR A 885 -0.10 36.80 24.34
CA THR A 885 -1.43 36.23 24.10
C THR A 885 -2.49 37.29 23.80
N GLY A 886 -3.28 37.05 22.76
CA GLY A 886 -4.38 37.90 22.33
C GLY A 886 -4.04 38.76 21.12
N GLU A 887 -4.68 39.92 21.03
CA GLU A 887 -4.51 40.87 19.93
C GLU A 887 -3.28 41.75 20.15
N GLY A 888 -2.59 42.10 19.07
CA GLY A 888 -1.46 43.02 19.13
C GLY A 888 -1.17 43.72 17.81
N ARG A 889 -0.15 44.58 17.85
CA ARG A 889 0.30 45.39 16.71
C ARG A 889 1.82 45.43 16.64
N LEU A 890 2.37 45.15 15.46
CA LEU A 890 3.78 45.30 15.14
C LEU A 890 3.97 46.42 14.12
N GLU A 891 5.09 47.13 14.22
CA GLU A 891 5.51 48.14 13.24
C GLU A 891 6.92 47.82 12.76
N VAL A 892 7.14 47.86 11.45
CA VAL A 892 8.44 47.69 10.82
C VAL A 892 8.60 48.62 9.63
N ILE A 893 9.83 49.05 9.35
CA ILE A 893 10.15 49.93 8.22
C ILE A 893 10.98 49.14 7.21
N VAL A 894 10.54 49.15 5.95
CA VAL A 894 11.23 48.49 4.82
C VAL A 894 11.55 49.49 3.72
N ASP A 895 12.59 49.19 2.93
CA ASP A 895 13.11 50.10 1.91
C ASP A 895 12.36 49.98 0.56
N GLN A 896 11.68 48.86 0.33
CA GLN A 896 10.92 48.59 -0.90
C GLN A 896 9.43 48.45 -0.60
N GLU A 897 8.59 48.58 -1.63
CA GLU A 897 7.14 48.49 -1.47
C GLU A 897 6.73 47.06 -1.04
N PRO A 898 6.08 46.89 0.11
CA PRO A 898 5.66 45.58 0.58
C PRO A 898 4.33 45.16 -0.08
N LYS A 899 4.23 43.87 -0.41
CA LYS A 899 3.02 43.26 -0.99
C LYS A 899 2.27 42.39 0.01
N ARG A 900 2.98 41.72 0.91
CA ARG A 900 2.42 40.81 1.91
C ARG A 900 3.21 40.91 3.21
N ALA A 901 2.53 40.81 4.36
CA ALA A 901 3.21 40.69 5.65
C ALA A 901 2.39 39.84 6.62
N GLY A 902 3.03 39.37 7.67
CA GLY A 902 2.34 38.63 8.73
C GLY A 902 3.25 38.07 9.81
N ILE A 903 2.62 37.43 10.80
CA ILE A 903 3.29 36.69 11.86
C ILE A 903 3.30 35.19 11.55
N ASP A 904 4.43 34.53 11.78
CA ASP A 904 4.71 33.16 11.33
C ASP A 904 4.26 32.85 9.88
N PRO A 905 4.60 33.70 8.88
CA PRO A 905 4.06 33.58 7.53
C PRO A 905 4.58 32.34 6.77
N ARG A 906 5.50 31.58 7.37
CA ARG A 906 6.08 30.34 6.85
C ARG A 906 5.58 29.09 7.60
N ASN A 907 4.68 29.25 8.57
CA ASN A 907 4.14 28.18 9.41
C ASN A 907 5.23 27.32 10.06
N LEU A 908 6.22 27.99 10.66
CA LEU A 908 7.28 27.31 11.41
C LEU A 908 6.73 26.72 12.71
N LEU A 909 5.76 27.40 13.33
CA LEU A 909 5.07 26.90 14.50
C LEU A 909 3.88 26.05 14.06
N ILE A 910 3.51 25.08 14.90
CA ILE A 910 2.40 24.17 14.62
C ILE A 910 1.08 24.93 14.79
N ASP A 911 0.66 25.58 13.71
CA ASP A 911 -0.55 26.40 13.65
C ASP A 911 -1.78 25.56 13.26
N ARG A 912 -2.91 25.81 13.91
CA ARG A 912 -4.19 25.15 13.63
C ARG A 912 -4.78 25.51 12.27
N VAL A 913 -4.54 26.74 11.81
CA VAL A 913 -5.14 27.29 10.60
C VAL A 913 -4.04 27.66 9.63
N VAL A 914 -3.73 26.74 8.73
CA VAL A 914 -2.75 27.00 7.67
C VAL A 914 -3.28 28.07 6.71
N GLY A 915 -2.61 29.22 6.67
CA GLY A 915 -2.78 30.22 5.60
C GLY A 915 -3.40 31.56 6.00
N ASP A 916 -3.76 31.79 7.26
CA ASP A 916 -4.21 33.10 7.74
C ASP A 916 -3.11 33.87 8.51
N ASN A 917 -1.92 33.29 8.61
CA ASN A 917 -0.71 33.86 9.19
C ASN A 917 -0.20 35.10 8.45
N SER A 918 -0.66 35.38 7.22
CA SER A 918 -0.25 36.58 6.46
C SER A 918 -1.38 37.16 5.60
N LYS A 919 -1.31 38.47 5.32
CA LYS A 919 -2.27 39.17 4.44
C LYS A 919 -1.57 40.10 3.46
N ALA A 920 -2.26 40.37 2.35
CA ALA A 920 -1.86 41.40 1.40
C ALA A 920 -1.86 42.78 2.07
N VAL A 921 -0.90 43.61 1.69
CA VAL A 921 -0.72 44.96 2.22
C VAL A 921 -1.80 45.88 1.63
N SER A 922 -2.48 46.62 2.49
CA SER A 922 -3.36 47.72 2.10
C SER A 922 -2.61 49.06 2.22
N MET A 923 -2.56 49.82 1.13
CA MET A 923 -1.97 51.16 1.16
C MET A 923 -2.92 52.12 1.89
N GLY A 924 -2.46 52.66 3.01
CA GLY A 924 -3.17 53.73 3.70
C GLY A 924 -3.18 55.00 2.85
N ALA A 925 -4.31 55.71 2.82
CA ALA A 925 -4.33 57.09 2.33
C ALA A 925 -3.44 57.91 3.29
N GLY A 926 -2.27 58.34 2.80
CA GLY A 926 -1.28 59.11 3.56
C GLY A 926 -1.81 60.45 4.04
#